data_AF-A0AAN6R5S0-F1
#
_entry.id   AF-A0AAN6R5S0-F1
#
_cell.length_a   1.000
_cell.length_b   1.000
_cell.length_c   1.000
_cell.angle_alpha   90.00
_cell.angle_beta   90.00
_cell.angle_gamma   90.00
#
_symmetry.space_group_name_H-M   'P 1'
#
loop_
_entity.id
_entity.type
_entity.pdbx_description
1 polymer ?
#
loop_
_entity_poly.entity_id
_entity_poly.type
_entity_poly.pdbx_seq_one_letter_code
_entity_poly.pdbx_strand_id
1 'polypeptide(L)'
;MASPVMLDLFSFFYPIGNTPAVCLTQDVPDNDTANILLLGCGDARSILYTCYMNSKAEPRIIDYTCCDIQPAVIARNILLFTLLLDDKDDQHIPLLWNLYYHLYLDDKSLKLLVTQVKKLRRFSYSLKSWHRSEYGRVLRFGDSKTLALVRDIWYSYAHSADKPTYASSFRNSLQQCLDVKTVAVGSGLALIGVRSTAPVVAQGMRDLPALHTRFWKTGRPVNDPKSAYVHPNPTLAPLENDPALLHYAIDPLLGFHLATAYIPLLPHSPLYRKGTANGNPNNVVEAARLQFQTWCQSFKVVHKDLTLRFIAGDALAFCHTLLHLRASHEVSANLFRNPYHFDTMFLDGEDYAIAGQAPFSFDVIDTSNLADFVGALNVFVAAAPLLNKTVTSTLYTESLIKWTHDVDHILDDLLSGDFVTLSTLIGLFPIQYWTNSSAVANAEEHLMDDVATCCSKCGTKARFAYNRQIWKYQWPVDDEKSKNIICPLIHFEAENLARVLFQVYLRMFANEDMSLVISGADTATVEKNSCLRYNRSSYARFLQFVKRRVKVDWDRMMLSLAEKIETDKSRVVGPNFCNELYTQLHILGVYSVESLTRELSYERKPRGFRAWKNLPSVVSITLEVPRSRLSPFTKMPLIKLGTPYINAVIQSKHGTWQNLFSSVQLAFGQVLTSGARTSDNFSVSILEDHSGWKGKSPLLISFVAPAWILLIEPEITLVGFSLYTTPIASMTFAPILGKDLFVFMTSLGNEANVFITKGRPNNIGMPRVMERPVDAEMAKKPQNDYYTTIKAEIDPENSTLTGFTAHIVFLKEEAKEILKTEKELELHQETPFTLQVTVGKGTQKIDVDFPAPVLHWKSKVRIARASAYVEIVASITRYPTLDGFSCIIYPLLMGKQGRPMVWNIPYLNPDCLPIVDDKRTDDLKWLAGHASLMFSKRENQLREKALPASEAKPHGDAKLTFKDSLFSMMMVVAGLQGRKCMSFALSTSHTSLHILIFVSSIRLDLSNHTVVLDAAVIPLVPSMGNTMRRFIGELADTDLCTINVEADELKLWKQALPAFIERCKTWQHSQNCEYKTLDQIPISLDVFEPTLCSCGAGKLPPNFIPGVPHWDTVSKWATRALISPCFALPYVEPKFNIGVDGEGGKDEPGKCEACGKEGSVHGRAMLACLQCDQVNYCSSKCQRTHWKVHRKTCVGKSGGGKTGGNGSGGDGGGGSGSGSGGGGGAVLSSGSSCGRCRG
;
A
#
# COMPACT_ATOMS: atom_id res chain seq x y z
N MET A 1 -13.43 19.39 1.89
CA MET A 1 -12.98 18.10 2.48
C MET A 1 -11.47 18.06 2.57
N ALA A 2 -10.86 17.00 3.13
CA ALA A 2 -9.41 16.88 3.33
C ALA A 2 -8.61 16.50 2.06
N SER A 3 -9.25 16.43 0.88
CA SER A 3 -8.65 16.15 -0.42
C SER A 3 -9.16 17.13 -1.48
N PRO A 4 -8.38 17.40 -2.54
CA PRO A 4 -8.83 18.19 -3.70
C PRO A 4 -10.10 17.61 -4.32
N VAL A 5 -11.02 18.49 -4.71
CA VAL A 5 -12.26 18.07 -5.39
C VAL A 5 -12.04 18.09 -6.89
N MET A 6 -12.31 16.96 -7.54
CA MET A 6 -12.32 16.84 -8.99
C MET A 6 -13.63 17.40 -9.56
N LEU A 7 -13.70 17.63 -10.87
CA LEU A 7 -14.94 17.85 -11.59
C LEU A 7 -15.32 16.55 -12.31
N ASP A 8 -16.06 15.70 -11.62
CA ASP A 8 -16.38 14.34 -12.08
C ASP A 8 -17.64 14.34 -12.95
N LEU A 9 -17.46 14.51 -14.27
CA LEU A 9 -18.55 14.31 -15.26
C LEU A 9 -18.83 12.83 -15.52
N PHE A 10 -17.86 11.97 -15.22
CA PHE A 10 -17.93 10.52 -15.30
C PHE A 10 -16.95 9.92 -14.30
N SER A 11 -17.44 9.01 -13.48
CA SER A 11 -16.63 8.32 -12.47
C SER A 11 -16.34 6.91 -12.96
N PHE A 12 -15.35 6.24 -12.38
CA PHE A 12 -15.17 4.82 -12.62
C PHE A 12 -15.84 4.00 -11.53
N PHE A 13 -16.61 3.00 -11.93
CA PHE A 13 -17.15 1.97 -11.05
C PHE A 13 -16.19 0.78 -11.03
N TYR A 14 -15.75 0.42 -9.82
CA TYR A 14 -14.82 -0.69 -9.57
C TYR A 14 -15.53 -1.84 -8.84
N PRO A 15 -16.44 -2.57 -9.51
CA PRO A 15 -17.14 -3.69 -8.86
C PRO A 15 -16.20 -4.86 -8.57
N ILE A 16 -15.12 -5.03 -9.32
CA ILE A 16 -14.20 -6.16 -9.16
C ILE A 16 -12.84 -5.59 -8.82
N GLY A 17 -12.22 -6.12 -7.76
CA GLY A 17 -10.88 -5.69 -7.38
C GLY A 17 -9.83 -6.09 -8.43
N ASN A 18 -8.73 -5.36 -8.47
CA ASN A 18 -7.71 -5.46 -9.52
C ASN A 18 -6.36 -6.05 -9.06
N THR A 19 -6.30 -6.59 -7.84
CA THR A 19 -5.13 -7.31 -7.25
C THR A 19 -5.54 -8.70 -6.74
N PRO A 20 -4.66 -9.66 -6.45
CA PRO A 20 -5.10 -10.92 -5.82
C PRO A 20 -5.72 -10.71 -4.44
N ALA A 21 -6.56 -11.65 -3.96
CA ALA A 21 -7.10 -11.58 -2.61
C ALA A 21 -5.98 -11.61 -1.54
N VAL A 22 -6.17 -10.91 -0.44
CA VAL A 22 -5.21 -10.89 0.69
C VAL A 22 -5.85 -11.45 1.96
N CYS A 23 -5.04 -12.07 2.82
CA CYS A 23 -5.50 -12.52 4.14
C CYS A 23 -5.46 -11.35 5.11
N LEU A 24 -6.63 -10.85 5.49
CA LEU A 24 -6.77 -9.65 6.33
C LEU A 24 -6.38 -9.90 7.80
N THR A 25 -6.14 -11.15 8.19
CA THR A 25 -5.69 -11.56 9.54
C THR A 25 -4.27 -12.07 9.56
N GLN A 26 -3.48 -11.89 8.50
CA GLN A 26 -2.15 -12.49 8.38
C GLN A 26 -1.13 -11.97 9.41
N ASP A 27 -1.35 -10.79 9.98
CA ASP A 27 -0.53 -10.22 11.06
C ASP A 27 -1.14 -10.43 12.46
N VAL A 28 -2.32 -11.06 12.54
CA VAL A 28 -3.04 -11.29 13.80
C VAL A 28 -2.82 -12.74 14.28
N PRO A 29 -2.35 -12.96 15.51
CA PRO A 29 -2.10 -14.30 16.04
C PRO A 29 -3.35 -15.16 16.02
N ASP A 30 -3.14 -16.46 15.87
CA ASP A 30 -4.18 -17.33 15.34
C ASP A 30 -5.44 -17.48 16.22
N ASN A 31 -5.33 -17.19 17.51
CA ASN A 31 -6.38 -17.36 18.51
C ASN A 31 -6.93 -16.04 19.04
N ASP A 32 -6.43 -14.92 18.55
CA ASP A 32 -6.87 -13.60 18.97
C ASP A 32 -8.05 -13.15 18.10
N THR A 33 -9.00 -12.45 18.70
CA THR A 33 -10.07 -11.77 17.97
C THR A 33 -9.49 -10.68 17.08
N ALA A 34 -10.11 -10.40 15.94
CA ALA A 34 -9.63 -9.36 15.02
C ALA A 34 -10.71 -8.31 14.73
N ASN A 35 -10.44 -7.05 15.10
CA ASN A 35 -11.20 -5.90 14.61
C ASN A 35 -10.49 -5.32 13.38
N ILE A 36 -11.17 -5.31 12.23
CA ILE A 36 -10.58 -4.98 10.93
C ILE A 36 -11.33 -3.80 10.31
N LEU A 37 -10.62 -2.72 10.00
CA LEU A 37 -11.14 -1.58 9.25
C LEU A 37 -10.70 -1.67 7.78
N LEU A 38 -11.65 -1.69 6.85
CA LEU A 38 -11.41 -1.68 5.41
C LEU A 38 -11.84 -0.33 4.84
N LEU A 39 -10.89 0.48 4.39
CA LEU A 39 -11.11 1.77 3.77
C LEU A 39 -10.91 1.65 2.25
N GLY A 40 -11.96 1.92 1.48
CA GLY A 40 -12.01 1.51 0.08
C GLY A 40 -12.13 -0.01 -0.01
N CYS A 41 -13.10 -0.58 0.71
CA CYS A 41 -13.16 -2.03 0.96
C CYS A 41 -13.27 -2.86 -0.32
N GLY A 42 -13.76 -2.28 -1.42
CA GLY A 42 -13.87 -2.98 -2.69
C GLY A 42 -14.78 -4.20 -2.60
N ASP A 43 -14.48 -5.22 -3.41
CA ASP A 43 -15.29 -6.43 -3.50
C ASP A 43 -15.05 -7.41 -2.32
N ALA A 44 -15.93 -8.41 -2.17
CA ALA A 44 -15.89 -9.39 -1.09
C ALA A 44 -14.69 -10.37 -1.07
N ARG A 45 -13.79 -10.37 -2.07
CA ARG A 45 -12.80 -11.46 -2.24
C ARG A 45 -11.86 -11.64 -1.05
N SER A 46 -11.35 -10.55 -0.47
CA SER A 46 -10.38 -10.62 0.63
C SER A 46 -11.05 -11.07 1.93
N ILE A 47 -12.32 -10.71 2.12
CA ILE A 47 -13.15 -11.23 3.22
C ILE A 47 -13.37 -12.74 3.05
N LEU A 48 -13.80 -13.18 1.85
CA LEU A 48 -14.02 -14.60 1.57
C LEU A 48 -12.74 -15.43 1.71
N TYR A 49 -11.61 -14.94 1.18
CA TYR A 49 -10.31 -15.60 1.32
C TYR A 49 -9.85 -15.63 2.80
N THR A 50 -10.09 -14.57 3.57
CA THR A 50 -9.81 -14.57 5.01
C THR A 50 -10.69 -15.58 5.75
N CYS A 51 -11.95 -15.77 5.36
CA CYS A 51 -12.81 -16.84 5.89
C CYS A 51 -12.25 -18.23 5.60
N TYR A 52 -11.70 -18.44 4.39
CA TYR A 52 -11.00 -19.67 4.04
C TYR A 52 -9.77 -19.91 4.91
N MET A 53 -8.95 -18.89 5.13
CA MET A 53 -7.78 -19.00 6.02
C MET A 53 -8.17 -19.22 7.49
N ASN A 54 -9.33 -18.72 7.93
CA ASN A 54 -9.89 -18.91 9.28
C ASN A 54 -10.70 -20.22 9.44
N SER A 55 -10.82 -21.05 8.40
CA SER A 55 -11.58 -22.31 8.45
C SER A 55 -10.81 -23.38 9.22
N LYS A 56 -11.05 -23.47 10.53
CA LYS A 56 -10.48 -24.48 11.45
C LYS A 56 -11.54 -24.95 12.45
N ALA A 57 -11.18 -25.91 13.31
CA ALA A 57 -12.10 -26.49 14.30
C ALA A 57 -12.73 -25.44 15.22
N GLU A 58 -11.95 -24.46 15.66
CA GLU A 58 -12.39 -23.30 16.45
C GLU A 58 -11.99 -22.01 15.72
N PRO A 59 -12.86 -21.45 14.86
CA PRO A 59 -12.60 -20.21 14.15
C PRO A 59 -12.45 -19.02 15.13
N ARG A 60 -11.56 -18.07 14.80
CA ARG A 60 -11.49 -16.81 15.57
C ARG A 60 -12.69 -15.92 15.24
N ILE A 61 -13.07 -15.06 16.18
CA ILE A 61 -14.08 -14.02 15.97
C ILE A 61 -13.47 -12.85 15.21
N ILE A 62 -14.15 -12.38 14.16
CA ILE A 62 -13.69 -11.27 13.31
C ILE A 62 -14.82 -10.24 13.12
N ASP A 63 -14.53 -8.97 13.41
CA ASP A 63 -15.43 -7.83 13.14
C ASP A 63 -14.82 -6.95 12.03
N TYR A 64 -15.49 -6.89 10.89
CA TYR A 64 -15.14 -6.03 9.76
C TYR A 64 -15.96 -4.74 9.80
N THR A 65 -15.30 -3.60 9.77
CA THR A 65 -15.92 -2.31 9.44
C THR A 65 -15.48 -1.88 8.05
N CYS A 66 -16.41 -1.86 7.11
CA CYS A 66 -16.19 -1.58 5.69
C CYS A 66 -16.71 -0.20 5.32
N CYS A 67 -15.82 0.65 4.79
CA CYS A 67 -16.15 1.97 4.28
C CYS A 67 -15.79 2.04 2.79
N ASP A 68 -16.77 2.36 1.94
CA ASP A 68 -16.55 2.60 0.51
C ASP A 68 -17.32 3.82 0.05
N ILE A 69 -16.70 4.63 -0.82
CA ILE A 69 -17.35 5.83 -1.37
C ILE A 69 -18.48 5.48 -2.33
N GLN A 70 -18.47 4.28 -2.94
CA GLN A 70 -19.45 3.79 -3.89
C GLN A 70 -20.48 2.88 -3.20
N PRO A 71 -21.72 3.33 -2.95
CA PRO A 71 -22.72 2.49 -2.29
C PRO A 71 -23.08 1.23 -3.11
N ALA A 72 -22.84 1.24 -4.42
CA ALA A 72 -23.03 0.09 -5.31
C ALA A 72 -22.10 -1.09 -4.99
N VAL A 73 -20.87 -0.82 -4.54
CA VAL A 73 -19.93 -1.85 -4.10
C VAL A 73 -20.49 -2.56 -2.86
N ILE A 74 -20.93 -1.78 -1.87
CA ILE A 74 -21.55 -2.30 -0.64
C ILE A 74 -22.82 -3.10 -0.94
N ALA A 75 -23.71 -2.56 -1.80
CA ALA A 75 -24.94 -3.23 -2.19
C ALA A 75 -24.69 -4.61 -2.82
N ARG A 76 -23.64 -4.71 -3.65
CA ARG A 76 -23.25 -5.96 -4.31
C ARG A 76 -22.61 -6.96 -3.35
N ASN A 77 -21.76 -6.50 -2.41
CA ASN A 77 -21.18 -7.35 -1.38
C ASN A 77 -22.25 -7.94 -0.45
N ILE A 78 -23.16 -7.12 0.05
CA ILE A 78 -24.27 -7.57 0.91
C ILE A 78 -25.19 -8.53 0.14
N LEU A 79 -25.46 -8.27 -1.14
CA LEU A 79 -26.22 -9.20 -1.98
C LEU A 79 -25.54 -10.59 -2.04
N LEU A 80 -24.23 -10.64 -2.28
CA LEU A 80 -23.49 -11.91 -2.29
C LEU A 80 -23.57 -12.62 -0.94
N PHE A 81 -23.28 -11.94 0.17
CA PHE A 81 -23.31 -12.55 1.50
C PHE A 81 -24.70 -13.07 1.87
N THR A 82 -25.77 -12.33 1.57
CA THR A 82 -27.13 -12.80 1.85
C THR A 82 -27.52 -14.02 1.01
N LEU A 83 -27.10 -14.08 -0.26
CA LEU A 83 -27.29 -15.26 -1.11
C LEU A 83 -26.54 -16.48 -0.55
N LEU A 84 -25.33 -16.30 -0.03
CA LEU A 84 -24.55 -17.36 0.62
C LEU A 84 -25.22 -17.87 1.90
N LEU A 85 -25.80 -16.97 2.70
CA LEU A 85 -26.54 -17.35 3.91
C LEU A 85 -27.83 -18.11 3.59
N ASP A 86 -28.48 -17.81 2.46
CA ASP A 86 -29.70 -18.50 2.00
C ASP A 86 -29.40 -19.84 1.29
N ASP A 87 -28.25 -19.99 0.62
CA ASP A 87 -27.87 -21.20 -0.12
C ASP A 87 -27.33 -22.31 0.80
N LYS A 88 -28.22 -23.02 1.50
CA LYS A 88 -27.82 -24.05 2.48
C LYS A 88 -27.07 -25.24 1.88
N ASP A 89 -27.40 -25.65 0.65
CA ASP A 89 -26.94 -26.90 0.02
C ASP A 89 -25.86 -26.69 -1.06
N ASP A 90 -25.26 -25.49 -1.17
CA ASP A 90 -24.25 -25.11 -2.17
C ASP A 90 -24.71 -25.22 -3.64
N GLN A 91 -26.02 -25.29 -3.89
CA GLN A 91 -26.56 -25.49 -5.22
C GLN A 91 -26.52 -24.22 -6.07
N HIS A 92 -26.43 -23.04 -5.44
CA HIS A 92 -26.47 -21.76 -6.14
C HIS A 92 -25.09 -21.18 -6.41
N ILE A 93 -23.99 -21.72 -5.88
CA ILE A 93 -22.63 -21.17 -6.07
C ILE A 93 -22.29 -20.85 -7.54
N PRO A 94 -22.59 -21.71 -8.55
CA PRO A 94 -22.37 -21.37 -9.95
C PRO A 94 -23.18 -20.16 -10.44
N LEU A 95 -24.40 -19.98 -9.93
CA LEU A 95 -25.23 -18.80 -10.21
C LEU A 95 -24.65 -17.55 -9.53
N LEU A 96 -24.10 -17.68 -8.32
CA LEU A 96 -23.45 -16.57 -7.61
C LEU A 96 -22.22 -16.07 -8.38
N TRP A 97 -21.42 -16.99 -8.93
CA TRP A 97 -20.31 -16.64 -9.82
C TRP A 97 -20.81 -15.80 -11.01
N ASN A 98 -21.88 -16.23 -11.68
CA ASN A 98 -22.46 -15.50 -12.81
C ASN A 98 -22.90 -14.08 -12.40
N LEU A 99 -23.61 -13.96 -11.27
CA LEU A 99 -24.11 -12.69 -10.74
C LEU A 99 -23.01 -11.70 -10.37
N TYR A 100 -21.87 -12.21 -9.90
CA TYR A 100 -20.80 -11.37 -9.37
C TYR A 100 -19.77 -10.96 -10.41
N TYR A 101 -19.57 -11.79 -11.46
CA TYR A 101 -18.45 -11.66 -12.40
C TYR A 101 -18.83 -11.60 -13.89
N HIS A 102 -20.03 -11.99 -14.32
CA HIS A 102 -20.39 -11.93 -15.75
C HIS A 102 -21.07 -10.61 -16.12
N LEU A 103 -20.74 -10.05 -17.30
CA LEU A 103 -21.42 -8.87 -17.84
C LEU A 103 -22.87 -9.14 -18.27
N TYR A 104 -23.16 -10.40 -18.62
CA TYR A 104 -24.50 -10.86 -19.00
C TYR A 104 -24.90 -12.11 -18.22
N LEU A 105 -26.18 -12.20 -17.87
CA LEU A 105 -26.81 -13.24 -17.08
C LEU A 105 -27.70 -14.14 -17.94
N ASP A 106 -27.81 -15.39 -17.50
CA ASP A 106 -28.86 -16.32 -17.94
C ASP A 106 -30.16 -16.09 -17.14
N ASP A 107 -31.27 -16.68 -17.60
CA ASP A 107 -32.59 -16.54 -16.96
C ASP A 107 -32.61 -16.99 -15.50
N LYS A 108 -31.85 -18.04 -15.15
CA LYS A 108 -31.81 -18.59 -13.79
C LYS A 108 -31.13 -17.62 -12.84
N SER A 109 -29.98 -17.09 -13.25
CA SER A 109 -29.20 -16.10 -12.50
C SER A 109 -30.01 -14.82 -12.32
N LEU A 110 -30.63 -14.31 -13.39
CA LEU A 110 -31.49 -13.13 -13.31
C LEU A 110 -32.67 -13.33 -12.35
N LYS A 111 -33.35 -14.49 -12.42
CA LYS A 111 -34.45 -14.82 -11.52
C LYS A 111 -34.00 -14.87 -10.05
N LEU A 112 -32.84 -15.47 -9.78
CA LEU A 112 -32.24 -15.52 -8.44
C LEU A 112 -31.98 -14.10 -7.91
N LEU A 113 -31.33 -13.26 -8.71
CA LEU A 113 -31.08 -11.85 -8.38
C LEU A 113 -32.36 -11.11 -8.03
N VAL A 114 -33.36 -11.12 -8.94
CA VAL A 114 -34.63 -10.39 -8.76
C VAL A 114 -35.37 -10.87 -7.52
N THR A 115 -35.36 -12.17 -7.24
CA THR A 115 -35.97 -12.75 -6.05
C THR A 115 -35.29 -12.25 -4.78
N GLN A 116 -33.95 -12.27 -4.76
CA GLN A 116 -33.19 -11.86 -3.60
C GLN A 116 -33.34 -10.37 -3.31
N VAL A 117 -33.19 -9.50 -4.30
CA VAL A 117 -33.33 -8.04 -4.08
C VAL A 117 -34.73 -7.67 -3.61
N LYS A 118 -35.78 -8.37 -4.06
CA LYS A 118 -37.15 -8.20 -3.54
C LYS A 118 -37.24 -8.59 -2.06
N LYS A 119 -36.55 -9.65 -1.63
CA LYS A 119 -36.44 -10.05 -0.21
C LYS A 119 -35.68 -8.99 0.61
N LEU A 120 -34.51 -8.56 0.15
CA LEU A 120 -33.70 -7.53 0.83
C LEU A 120 -34.45 -6.21 1.00
N ARG A 121 -35.21 -5.78 -0.02
CA ARG A 121 -36.08 -4.61 0.06
C ARG A 121 -37.22 -4.72 1.06
N ARG A 122 -37.65 -5.93 1.47
CA ARG A 122 -38.63 -6.06 2.54
C ARG A 122 -38.00 -5.80 3.91
N PHE A 123 -36.75 -6.17 4.10
CA PHE A 123 -36.05 -5.99 5.37
C PHE A 123 -35.42 -4.60 5.55
N SER A 124 -35.07 -3.91 4.45
CA SER A 124 -34.26 -2.68 4.49
C SER A 124 -35.02 -1.35 4.59
N TYR A 125 -36.27 -1.32 5.07
CA TYR A 125 -37.01 -0.04 5.18
C TYR A 125 -36.59 0.80 6.40
N SER A 126 -35.90 0.21 7.38
CA SER A 126 -35.31 0.89 8.53
C SER A 126 -34.18 0.04 9.12
N LEU A 127 -33.23 0.67 9.83
CA LEU A 127 -32.14 -0.03 10.53
C LEU A 127 -32.69 -1.10 11.48
N LYS A 128 -33.68 -0.75 12.29
CA LYS A 128 -34.35 -1.66 13.23
C LYS A 128 -34.94 -2.90 12.56
N SER A 129 -35.57 -2.73 11.39
CA SER A 129 -36.09 -3.86 10.61
C SER A 129 -34.97 -4.75 10.07
N TRP A 130 -33.91 -4.14 9.54
CA TRP A 130 -32.76 -4.87 9.03
C TRP A 130 -32.07 -5.68 10.13
N HIS A 131 -31.80 -5.06 11.28
CA HIS A 131 -31.13 -5.72 12.41
C HIS A 131 -31.94 -6.85 13.04
N ARG A 132 -33.28 -6.83 12.91
CA ARG A 132 -34.18 -7.93 13.33
C ARG A 132 -34.33 -9.03 12.29
N SER A 133 -33.86 -8.81 11.06
CA SER A 133 -33.91 -9.82 10.01
C SER A 133 -32.89 -10.93 10.26
N GLU A 134 -33.02 -12.03 9.52
CA GLU A 134 -32.08 -13.16 9.57
C GLU A 134 -30.63 -12.77 9.20
N TYR A 135 -30.45 -11.69 8.43
CA TYR A 135 -29.13 -11.20 8.04
C TYR A 135 -28.51 -10.24 9.07
N GLY A 136 -29.35 -9.56 9.86
CA GLY A 136 -28.98 -8.43 10.71
C GLY A 136 -28.03 -8.74 11.87
N ARG A 137 -27.79 -10.03 12.15
CA ARG A 137 -26.76 -10.49 13.10
C ARG A 137 -25.35 -10.33 12.51
N VAL A 138 -25.17 -10.73 11.26
CA VAL A 138 -23.85 -10.79 10.60
C VAL A 138 -23.61 -9.53 9.79
N LEU A 139 -24.63 -9.05 9.06
CA LEU A 139 -24.52 -7.90 8.16
C LEU A 139 -25.20 -6.69 8.81
N ARG A 140 -24.42 -5.66 9.12
CA ARG A 140 -24.82 -4.47 9.88
C ARG A 140 -24.68 -3.22 9.02
N PHE A 141 -25.59 -2.27 9.18
CA PHE A 141 -25.46 -0.94 8.58
C PHE A 141 -25.09 0.06 9.66
N GLY A 142 -24.03 0.83 9.41
CA GLY A 142 -23.55 1.77 10.42
C GLY A 142 -24.36 3.07 10.50
N ASP A 143 -25.15 3.38 9.47
CA ASP A 143 -26.09 4.50 9.49
C ASP A 143 -27.30 4.29 8.55
N SER A 144 -28.35 5.08 8.79
CA SER A 144 -29.63 5.02 8.06
C SER A 144 -29.50 5.48 6.61
N LYS A 145 -28.60 6.43 6.34
CA LYS A 145 -28.35 6.94 4.97
C LYS A 145 -27.71 5.88 4.09
N THR A 146 -26.76 5.10 4.60
CA THR A 146 -26.11 3.98 3.91
C THR A 146 -27.14 2.92 3.55
N LEU A 147 -28.00 2.56 4.50
CA LEU A 147 -29.12 1.64 4.25
C LEU A 147 -30.03 2.16 3.13
N ALA A 148 -30.38 3.45 3.14
CA ALA A 148 -31.22 4.06 2.10
C ALA A 148 -30.55 4.02 0.72
N LEU A 149 -29.29 4.43 0.61
CA LEU A 149 -28.52 4.40 -0.65
C LEU A 149 -28.44 2.97 -1.23
N VAL A 150 -28.11 1.99 -0.38
CA VAL A 150 -28.02 0.58 -0.78
C VAL A 150 -29.39 0.02 -1.19
N ARG A 151 -30.45 0.39 -0.47
CA ARG A 151 -31.83 0.01 -0.81
C ARG A 151 -32.24 0.53 -2.19
N ASP A 152 -31.87 1.76 -2.54
CA ASP A 152 -32.18 2.37 -3.83
C ASP A 152 -31.44 1.67 -4.98
N ILE A 153 -30.22 1.20 -4.73
CA ILE A 153 -29.48 0.37 -5.69
C ILE A 153 -30.16 -1.00 -5.88
N TRP A 154 -30.56 -1.69 -4.80
CA TRP A 154 -31.31 -2.94 -4.96
C TRP A 154 -32.66 -2.74 -5.65
N TYR A 155 -33.29 -1.58 -5.48
CA TYR A 155 -34.47 -1.21 -6.26
C TYR A 155 -34.14 -1.15 -7.75
N SER A 156 -33.06 -0.49 -8.16
CA SER A 156 -32.68 -0.41 -9.56
C SER A 156 -32.40 -1.79 -10.16
N TYR A 157 -31.74 -2.70 -9.43
CA TYR A 157 -31.45 -4.06 -9.91
C TYR A 157 -32.70 -4.84 -10.33
N ALA A 158 -33.80 -4.66 -9.59
CA ALA A 158 -35.06 -5.32 -9.91
C ALA A 158 -35.78 -4.72 -11.12
N HIS A 159 -35.68 -3.40 -11.34
CA HIS A 159 -36.47 -2.68 -12.34
C HIS A 159 -35.73 -2.49 -13.67
N SER A 160 -34.40 -2.45 -13.66
CA SER A 160 -33.59 -2.38 -14.88
C SER A 160 -33.76 -3.61 -15.76
N ALA A 161 -34.01 -4.78 -15.16
CA ALA A 161 -34.27 -6.03 -15.85
C ALA A 161 -35.52 -5.99 -16.75
N ASP A 162 -36.50 -5.13 -16.43
CA ASP A 162 -37.80 -5.09 -17.11
C ASP A 162 -37.86 -4.05 -18.25
N LYS A 163 -36.83 -3.20 -18.40
CA LYS A 163 -36.81 -2.10 -19.37
C LYS A 163 -36.16 -2.52 -20.71
N PRO A 164 -36.87 -2.49 -21.86
CA PRO A 164 -36.30 -2.83 -23.16
C PRO A 164 -35.10 -1.96 -23.57
N THR A 165 -35.09 -0.69 -23.14
CA THR A 165 -34.03 0.29 -23.45
C THR A 165 -32.75 0.07 -22.66
N TYR A 166 -32.81 -0.67 -21.54
CA TYR A 166 -31.69 -0.86 -20.64
C TYR A 166 -30.53 -1.63 -21.30
N ALA A 167 -30.84 -2.66 -22.09
CA ALA A 167 -29.82 -3.44 -22.80
C ALA A 167 -29.03 -2.61 -23.81
N SER A 168 -29.68 -1.68 -24.51
CA SER A 168 -29.00 -0.75 -25.42
C SER A 168 -28.13 0.25 -24.66
N SER A 169 -28.64 0.80 -23.54
CA SER A 169 -27.87 1.71 -22.70
C SER A 169 -26.63 1.05 -22.12
N PHE A 170 -26.74 -0.17 -21.61
CA PHE A 170 -25.62 -0.93 -21.04
C PHE A 170 -24.52 -1.18 -22.08
N ARG A 171 -24.90 -1.62 -23.29
CA ARG A 171 -23.94 -1.79 -24.39
C ARG A 171 -23.22 -0.49 -24.77
N ASN A 172 -23.95 0.63 -24.80
CA ASN A 172 -23.36 1.93 -25.07
C ASN A 172 -22.36 2.34 -23.98
N SER A 173 -22.69 2.13 -22.69
CA SER A 173 -21.76 2.38 -21.59
C SER A 173 -20.50 1.51 -21.65
N LEU A 174 -20.64 0.23 -22.03
CA LEU A 174 -19.48 -0.64 -22.26
C LEU A 174 -18.61 -0.17 -23.44
N GLN A 175 -19.23 0.30 -24.53
CA GLN A 175 -18.48 0.85 -25.66
C GLN A 175 -17.71 2.11 -25.25
N GLN A 176 -18.34 3.03 -24.51
CA GLN A 176 -17.67 4.22 -23.96
C GLN A 176 -16.46 3.85 -23.09
N CYS A 177 -16.59 2.82 -22.26
CA CYS A 177 -15.49 2.28 -21.46
C CYS A 177 -14.32 1.80 -22.35
N LEU A 178 -14.60 1.06 -23.42
CA LEU A 178 -13.58 0.59 -24.36
C LEU A 178 -12.91 1.73 -25.15
N ASP A 179 -13.67 2.78 -25.47
CA ASP A 179 -13.13 3.98 -26.12
C ASP A 179 -12.15 4.72 -25.19
N VAL A 180 -12.50 4.85 -23.91
CA VAL A 180 -11.62 5.42 -22.87
C VAL A 180 -10.35 4.56 -22.69
N LYS A 181 -10.49 3.23 -22.65
CA LYS A 181 -9.35 2.29 -22.56
C LYS A 181 -8.34 2.49 -23.68
N THR A 182 -8.83 2.62 -24.90
CA THR A 182 -7.99 2.74 -26.10
C THR A 182 -7.08 3.96 -26.03
N VAL A 183 -7.55 5.04 -25.39
CA VAL A 183 -6.76 6.26 -25.20
C VAL A 183 -5.89 6.18 -23.95
N ALA A 184 -6.42 5.64 -22.85
CA ALA A 184 -5.71 5.60 -21.57
C ALA A 184 -4.53 4.61 -21.55
N VAL A 185 -4.65 3.48 -22.26
CA VAL A 185 -3.67 2.37 -22.22
C VAL A 185 -2.95 2.14 -23.56
N GLY A 186 -3.51 2.65 -24.67
CA GLY A 186 -2.99 2.37 -26.01
C GLY A 186 -3.17 0.91 -26.43
N SER A 187 -2.34 0.43 -27.38
CA SER A 187 -2.36 -0.95 -27.90
C SER A 187 -1.47 -1.93 -27.12
N GLY A 188 -0.98 -1.54 -25.94
CA GLY A 188 -0.09 -2.36 -25.11
C GLY A 188 -0.76 -3.59 -24.49
N LEU A 189 0.04 -4.59 -24.11
CA LEU A 189 -0.45 -5.79 -23.41
C LEU A 189 -0.91 -5.42 -21.99
N ALA A 190 -2.10 -5.86 -21.58
CA ALA A 190 -2.58 -5.67 -20.21
C ALA A 190 -1.91 -6.67 -19.25
N LEU A 191 -0.80 -6.27 -18.62
CA LEU A 191 0.00 -7.13 -17.73
C LEU A 191 -0.45 -7.12 -16.26
N ILE A 192 -1.38 -6.23 -15.88
CA ILE A 192 -1.79 -6.04 -14.47
C ILE A 192 -2.26 -7.35 -13.82
N GLY A 193 -2.90 -8.23 -14.61
CA GLY A 193 -3.45 -9.47 -14.09
C GLY A 193 -2.43 -10.56 -13.77
N VAL A 194 -1.19 -10.43 -14.23
CA VAL A 194 -0.18 -11.49 -14.12
C VAL A 194 0.25 -11.72 -12.66
N ARG A 195 0.09 -10.73 -11.78
CA ARG A 195 0.25 -10.86 -10.31
C ARG A 195 -0.50 -12.06 -9.73
N SER A 196 -1.70 -12.30 -10.24
CA SER A 196 -2.57 -13.42 -9.84
C SER A 196 -1.94 -14.79 -10.07
N THR A 197 -0.92 -14.88 -10.93
CA THR A 197 -0.23 -16.14 -11.24
C THR A 197 1.07 -16.31 -10.47
N ALA A 198 1.48 -15.34 -9.64
CA ALA A 198 2.68 -15.47 -8.83
C ALA A 198 2.59 -16.70 -7.90
N PRO A 199 3.67 -17.49 -7.75
CA PRO A 199 5.05 -17.23 -8.22
C PRO A 199 5.35 -17.63 -9.69
N VAL A 200 4.39 -18.15 -10.46
CA VAL A 200 4.57 -18.64 -11.85
C VAL A 200 4.08 -17.64 -12.91
N VAL A 201 4.73 -16.48 -12.91
CA VAL A 201 4.35 -15.28 -13.68
C VAL A 201 4.43 -15.49 -15.20
N ALA A 202 5.44 -16.21 -15.69
CA ALA A 202 5.74 -16.35 -17.12
C ALA A 202 4.58 -17.01 -17.91
N GLN A 203 3.92 -18.00 -17.31
CA GLN A 203 2.79 -18.70 -17.91
C GLN A 203 1.55 -17.79 -18.02
N GLY A 204 1.29 -16.99 -16.97
CA GLY A 204 0.18 -16.05 -16.91
C GLY A 204 0.22 -14.96 -17.99
N MET A 205 1.43 -14.51 -18.38
CA MET A 205 1.59 -13.48 -19.42
C MET A 205 0.99 -13.88 -20.78
N ARG A 206 0.89 -15.19 -21.06
CA ARG A 206 0.31 -15.70 -22.31
C ARG A 206 -1.21 -15.77 -22.25
N ASP A 207 -1.76 -16.37 -21.20
CA ASP A 207 -3.17 -16.76 -21.17
C ASP A 207 -4.10 -15.61 -20.72
N LEU A 208 -3.67 -14.82 -19.73
CA LEU A 208 -4.52 -13.79 -19.12
C LEU A 208 -4.93 -12.67 -20.09
N PRO A 209 -4.04 -12.11 -20.94
CA PRO A 209 -4.47 -11.10 -21.91
C PRO A 209 -5.53 -11.61 -22.89
N ALA A 210 -5.45 -12.89 -23.28
CA ALA A 210 -6.43 -13.53 -24.16
C ALA A 210 -7.78 -13.75 -23.44
N LEU A 211 -7.76 -14.17 -22.17
CA LEU A 211 -8.95 -14.33 -21.34
C LEU A 211 -9.64 -12.97 -21.07
N HIS A 212 -8.86 -11.93 -20.75
CA HIS A 212 -9.36 -10.58 -20.57
C HIS A 212 -10.03 -10.04 -21.85
N THR A 213 -9.38 -10.21 -23.00
CA THR A 213 -9.96 -9.83 -24.30
C THR A 213 -11.26 -10.58 -24.58
N ARG A 214 -11.30 -11.88 -24.27
CA ARG A 214 -12.50 -12.70 -24.40
C ARG A 214 -13.63 -12.25 -23.47
N PHE A 215 -13.31 -11.89 -22.22
CA PHE A 215 -14.26 -11.36 -21.26
C PHE A 215 -14.94 -10.10 -21.79
N TRP A 216 -14.18 -9.11 -22.27
CA TRP A 216 -14.77 -7.90 -22.84
C TRP A 216 -15.55 -8.14 -24.13
N LYS A 217 -15.17 -9.14 -24.93
CA LYS A 217 -15.88 -9.50 -26.17
C LYS A 217 -17.19 -10.26 -25.94
N THR A 218 -17.21 -11.16 -24.95
CA THR A 218 -18.31 -12.13 -24.76
C THR A 218 -19.08 -11.94 -23.46
N GLY A 219 -18.60 -11.07 -22.57
CA GLY A 219 -19.12 -10.86 -21.21
C GLY A 219 -18.69 -11.91 -20.19
N ARG A 220 -17.82 -12.86 -20.57
CA ARG A 220 -17.41 -14.00 -19.75
C ARG A 220 -16.02 -14.54 -20.13
N PRO A 221 -15.29 -15.17 -19.20
CA PRO A 221 -13.96 -15.70 -19.51
C PRO A 221 -13.96 -17.10 -20.19
N VAL A 222 -15.12 -17.78 -20.33
CA VAL A 222 -15.25 -19.14 -20.90
C VAL A 222 -16.18 -19.19 -22.11
N ASN A 223 -15.92 -20.11 -23.05
CA ASN A 223 -16.84 -20.48 -24.12
C ASN A 223 -17.79 -21.60 -23.63
N ASP A 224 -19.01 -21.24 -23.21
CA ASP A 224 -20.10 -22.22 -23.06
C ASP A 224 -21.15 -22.02 -24.15
N PRO A 225 -21.22 -22.91 -25.17
CA PRO A 225 -22.21 -22.81 -26.23
C PRO A 225 -23.63 -23.21 -25.80
N LYS A 226 -23.82 -23.79 -24.60
CA LYS A 226 -25.11 -24.38 -24.18
C LYS A 226 -26.08 -23.41 -23.52
N SER A 227 -25.62 -22.25 -23.06
CA SER A 227 -26.43 -21.30 -22.27
C SER A 227 -26.45 -19.91 -22.92
N ALA A 228 -27.65 -19.38 -23.18
CA ALA A 228 -27.84 -18.05 -23.77
C ALA A 228 -27.78 -16.96 -22.68
N TYR A 229 -26.60 -16.37 -22.48
CA TYR A 229 -26.40 -15.21 -21.61
C TYR A 229 -26.76 -13.93 -22.36
N VAL A 230 -27.99 -13.45 -22.21
CA VAL A 230 -28.53 -12.33 -23.02
C VAL A 230 -28.90 -11.11 -22.20
N HIS A 231 -29.06 -11.27 -20.89
CA HIS A 231 -29.55 -10.20 -20.01
C HIS A 231 -28.38 -9.41 -19.43
N PRO A 232 -28.29 -8.09 -19.62
CA PRO A 232 -27.25 -7.29 -18.98
C PRO A 232 -27.28 -7.46 -17.46
N ASN A 233 -26.12 -7.65 -16.84
CA ASN A 233 -26.03 -7.80 -15.39
C ASN A 233 -26.14 -6.41 -14.71
N PRO A 234 -27.23 -6.13 -13.96
CA PRO A 234 -27.39 -4.81 -13.35
C PRO A 234 -26.45 -4.58 -12.17
N THR A 235 -25.80 -5.61 -11.62
CA THR A 235 -24.82 -5.45 -10.54
C THR A 235 -23.47 -4.89 -11.04
N LEU A 236 -23.25 -4.87 -12.36
CA LEU A 236 -22.06 -4.34 -13.03
C LEU A 236 -22.36 -3.11 -13.89
N ALA A 237 -23.58 -2.57 -13.79
CA ALA A 237 -24.04 -1.47 -14.60
C ALA A 237 -24.10 -0.16 -13.80
N PRO A 238 -23.87 0.99 -14.45
CA PRO A 238 -24.20 2.25 -13.83
C PRO A 238 -25.71 2.39 -13.65
N LEU A 239 -26.12 2.98 -12.52
CA LEU A 239 -27.53 3.32 -12.31
C LEU A 239 -27.98 4.29 -13.43
N GLU A 240 -29.26 4.29 -13.78
CA GLU A 240 -29.80 5.09 -14.89
C GLU A 240 -29.41 6.59 -14.82
N ASN A 241 -29.28 7.12 -13.61
CA ASN A 241 -28.88 8.50 -13.31
C ASN A 241 -27.42 8.66 -12.82
N ASP A 242 -26.67 7.58 -12.68
CA ASP A 242 -25.26 7.61 -12.28
C ASP A 242 -24.38 7.91 -13.51
N PRO A 243 -23.45 8.89 -13.43
CA PRO A 243 -22.47 9.11 -14.48
C PRO A 243 -21.33 8.08 -14.50
N ALA A 244 -21.31 7.11 -13.56
CA ALA A 244 -20.27 6.10 -13.50
C ALA A 244 -20.16 5.27 -14.79
N LEU A 245 -18.94 4.91 -15.13
CA LEU A 245 -18.61 3.95 -16.18
C LEU A 245 -17.90 2.78 -15.53
N LEU A 246 -18.21 1.57 -15.99
CA LEU A 246 -17.47 0.39 -15.58
C LEU A 246 -15.97 0.60 -15.89
N HIS A 247 -15.08 0.34 -14.94
CA HIS A 247 -13.66 0.59 -15.16
C HIS A 247 -13.08 -0.36 -16.22
N TYR A 248 -12.32 0.14 -17.19
CA TYR A 248 -11.85 -0.68 -18.33
C TYR A 248 -10.85 -1.80 -17.99
N ALA A 249 -10.30 -1.78 -16.77
CA ALA A 249 -9.35 -2.79 -16.29
C ALA A 249 -9.99 -3.88 -15.41
N ILE A 250 -11.32 -3.88 -15.22
CA ILE A 250 -11.97 -4.99 -14.51
C ILE A 250 -11.80 -6.29 -15.30
N ASP A 251 -11.40 -7.32 -14.56
CA ASP A 251 -11.23 -8.67 -15.04
C ASP A 251 -11.62 -9.63 -13.88
N PRO A 252 -12.53 -10.58 -14.12
CA PRO A 252 -13.07 -11.44 -13.07
C PRO A 252 -12.04 -12.40 -12.46
N LEU A 253 -10.87 -12.57 -13.08
CA LEU A 253 -9.86 -13.52 -12.64
C LEU A 253 -8.84 -12.90 -11.68
N LEU A 254 -8.69 -11.56 -11.65
CA LEU A 254 -7.58 -10.91 -10.94
C LEU A 254 -7.65 -11.03 -9.43
N GLY A 255 -8.85 -11.27 -8.89
CA GLY A 255 -9.07 -11.46 -7.45
C GLY A 255 -8.64 -12.82 -6.91
N PHE A 256 -8.17 -13.75 -7.75
CA PHE A 256 -7.89 -15.14 -7.37
C PHE A 256 -6.40 -15.49 -7.51
N HIS A 257 -5.99 -16.57 -6.86
CA HIS A 257 -4.60 -17.06 -6.87
C HIS A 257 -4.40 -18.13 -7.96
N LEU A 258 -4.26 -17.68 -9.19
CA LEU A 258 -4.24 -18.48 -10.42
C LEU A 258 -2.98 -19.34 -10.61
N ALA A 259 -1.98 -19.24 -9.73
CA ALA A 259 -0.81 -20.12 -9.74
C ALA A 259 -1.17 -21.62 -9.70
N THR A 260 -2.28 -21.95 -9.01
CA THR A 260 -2.84 -23.32 -8.92
C THR A 260 -3.30 -23.89 -10.27
N ALA A 261 -3.46 -23.05 -11.30
CA ALA A 261 -3.78 -23.51 -12.66
C ALA A 261 -2.55 -24.10 -13.38
N TYR A 262 -1.35 -23.71 -12.96
CA TYR A 262 -0.08 -24.01 -13.62
C TYR A 262 0.82 -24.95 -12.81
N ILE A 263 0.76 -24.89 -11.48
CA ILE A 263 1.59 -25.70 -10.59
C ILE A 263 0.90 -27.04 -10.34
N PRO A 264 1.59 -28.19 -10.50
CA PRO A 264 1.02 -29.48 -10.18
C PRO A 264 0.83 -29.63 -8.67
N LEU A 265 -0.36 -30.05 -8.25
CA LEU A 265 -0.75 -30.24 -6.86
C LEU A 265 -1.05 -31.72 -6.59
N LEU A 266 -0.81 -32.19 -5.35
CA LEU A 266 -1.17 -33.55 -4.94
C LEU A 266 -2.70 -33.74 -4.93
N PRO A 267 -3.23 -34.95 -5.21
CA PRO A 267 -4.69 -35.18 -5.26
C PRO A 267 -5.46 -34.86 -3.98
N HIS A 268 -4.81 -34.92 -2.81
CA HIS A 268 -5.38 -34.59 -1.50
C HIS A 268 -5.07 -33.14 -1.06
N SER A 269 -4.38 -32.36 -1.90
CA SER A 269 -4.07 -30.96 -1.64
C SER A 269 -5.35 -30.12 -1.57
N PRO A 270 -5.39 -29.11 -0.69
CA PRO A 270 -6.34 -28.00 -0.82
C PRO A 270 -6.27 -27.40 -2.22
N LEU A 271 -7.43 -26.97 -2.74
CA LEU A 271 -7.56 -26.36 -4.07
C LEU A 271 -7.04 -27.25 -5.24
N TYR A 272 -6.97 -28.56 -5.03
CA TYR A 272 -6.64 -29.51 -6.09
C TYR A 272 -7.72 -29.54 -7.18
N ARG A 273 -7.31 -29.37 -8.44
CA ARG A 273 -8.19 -29.48 -9.60
C ARG A 273 -8.00 -30.84 -10.28
N LYS A 274 -9.11 -31.54 -10.54
CA LYS A 274 -9.11 -32.78 -11.35
C LYS A 274 -8.85 -32.46 -12.82
N GLY A 275 -7.69 -32.86 -13.35
CA GLY A 275 -7.29 -32.70 -14.76
C GLY A 275 -5.78 -32.45 -14.94
N THR A 276 -5.25 -32.62 -16.14
CA THR A 276 -3.82 -32.35 -16.40
C THR A 276 -3.53 -30.85 -16.32
N ALA A 277 -2.43 -30.50 -15.65
CA ALA A 277 -1.82 -29.16 -15.67
C ALA A 277 -1.18 -28.93 -17.04
N ASN A 278 -2.00 -28.79 -18.09
CA ASN A 278 -1.56 -28.37 -19.41
C ASN A 278 -2.01 -26.92 -19.63
N GLY A 279 -1.24 -26.12 -20.37
CA GLY A 279 -1.49 -24.69 -20.62
C GLY A 279 -2.75 -24.39 -21.46
N ASN A 280 -3.92 -24.76 -20.94
CA ASN A 280 -5.22 -24.38 -21.47
C ASN A 280 -5.74 -23.18 -20.67
N PRO A 281 -6.02 -22.02 -21.30
CA PRO A 281 -6.60 -20.87 -20.64
C PRO A 281 -7.87 -21.17 -19.82
N ASN A 282 -8.62 -22.22 -20.17
CA ASN A 282 -9.78 -22.65 -19.37
C ASN A 282 -9.39 -23.15 -17.97
N ASN A 283 -8.18 -23.71 -17.79
CA ASN A 283 -7.72 -24.17 -16.47
C ASN A 283 -7.60 -23.00 -15.48
N VAL A 284 -7.23 -21.81 -15.97
CA VAL A 284 -7.16 -20.59 -15.18
C VAL A 284 -8.54 -20.23 -14.62
N VAL A 285 -9.57 -20.30 -15.45
CA VAL A 285 -10.94 -19.99 -15.04
C VAL A 285 -11.48 -21.03 -14.06
N GLU A 286 -11.22 -22.31 -14.31
CA GLU A 286 -11.65 -23.38 -13.40
C GLU A 286 -10.92 -23.31 -12.04
N ALA A 287 -9.66 -22.88 -12.00
CA ALA A 287 -8.96 -22.62 -10.74
C ALA A 287 -9.61 -21.47 -9.95
N ALA A 288 -9.97 -20.36 -10.63
CA ALA A 288 -10.67 -19.25 -10.01
C ALA A 288 -12.06 -19.67 -9.46
N ARG A 289 -12.83 -20.45 -10.23
CA ARG A 289 -14.12 -20.98 -9.79
C ARG A 289 -14.02 -21.92 -8.60
N LEU A 290 -13.02 -22.81 -8.60
CA LEU A 290 -12.76 -23.72 -7.48
C LEU A 290 -12.45 -22.92 -6.21
N GLN A 291 -11.61 -21.88 -6.32
CA GLN A 291 -11.30 -20.99 -5.21
C GLN A 291 -12.53 -20.24 -4.72
N PHE A 292 -13.29 -19.61 -5.61
CA PHE A 292 -14.54 -18.93 -5.25
C PHE A 292 -15.51 -19.86 -4.52
N GLN A 293 -15.72 -21.08 -5.04
CA GLN A 293 -16.56 -22.08 -4.41
C GLN A 293 -16.05 -22.43 -3.00
N THR A 294 -14.76 -22.76 -2.88
CA THR A 294 -14.14 -23.15 -1.62
C THR A 294 -14.26 -22.03 -0.58
N TRP A 295 -13.99 -20.78 -0.98
CA TRP A 295 -14.06 -19.63 -0.07
C TRP A 295 -15.49 -19.31 0.36
N CYS A 296 -16.46 -19.46 -0.55
CA CYS A 296 -17.89 -19.32 -0.24
C CYS A 296 -18.34 -20.38 0.79
N GLN A 297 -17.90 -21.63 0.63
CA GLN A 297 -18.16 -22.71 1.59
C GLN A 297 -17.56 -22.39 2.96
N SER A 298 -16.32 -21.92 2.99
CA SER A 298 -15.65 -21.46 4.20
C SER A 298 -16.40 -20.33 4.91
N PHE A 299 -16.87 -19.31 4.19
CA PHE A 299 -17.70 -18.25 4.76
C PHE A 299 -18.94 -18.84 5.46
N LYS A 300 -19.63 -19.79 4.84
CA LYS A 300 -20.80 -20.44 5.44
C LYS A 300 -20.47 -21.18 6.74
N VAL A 301 -19.27 -21.75 6.87
CA VAL A 301 -18.82 -22.40 8.11
C VAL A 301 -18.59 -21.38 9.23
N VAL A 302 -17.92 -20.27 8.92
CA VAL A 302 -17.46 -19.31 9.96
C VAL A 302 -18.38 -18.12 10.20
N HIS A 303 -19.45 -17.92 9.41
CA HIS A 303 -20.28 -16.70 9.46
C HIS A 303 -20.85 -16.35 10.84
N LYS A 304 -21.01 -17.33 11.73
CA LYS A 304 -21.54 -17.11 13.09
C LYS A 304 -20.57 -16.32 13.98
N ASP A 305 -19.29 -16.37 13.64
CA ASP A 305 -18.18 -15.70 14.33
C ASP A 305 -17.75 -14.42 13.59
N LEU A 306 -18.52 -14.01 12.58
CA LEU A 306 -18.27 -12.80 11.80
C LEU A 306 -19.28 -11.70 12.12
N THR A 307 -18.81 -10.46 12.12
CA THR A 307 -19.65 -9.27 11.95
C THR A 307 -19.10 -8.42 10.81
N LEU A 308 -19.97 -7.93 9.93
CA LEU A 308 -19.62 -7.06 8.81
C LEU A 308 -20.48 -5.79 8.86
N ARG A 309 -19.86 -4.64 9.10
CA ARG A 309 -20.51 -3.33 9.23
C ARG A 309 -20.22 -2.49 8.01
N PHE A 310 -21.24 -1.95 7.36
CA PHE A 310 -21.08 -1.20 6.12
C PHE A 310 -21.43 0.28 6.29
N ILE A 311 -20.57 1.14 5.73
CA ILE A 311 -20.72 2.58 5.64
C ILE A 311 -20.43 3.02 4.20
N ALA A 312 -21.36 3.76 3.59
CA ALA A 312 -21.13 4.38 2.29
C ALA A 312 -20.64 5.83 2.49
N GLY A 313 -19.41 6.16 2.12
CA GLY A 313 -18.87 7.50 2.25
C GLY A 313 -17.36 7.60 2.02
N ASP A 314 -16.86 8.83 2.03
CA ASP A 314 -15.44 9.15 1.98
C ASP A 314 -14.72 8.58 3.22
N ALA A 315 -13.64 7.84 2.97
CA ALA A 315 -12.88 7.16 4.02
C ALA A 315 -12.27 8.13 5.04
N LEU A 316 -11.80 9.31 4.60
CA LEU A 316 -11.21 10.29 5.50
C LEU A 316 -12.29 10.92 6.40
N ALA A 317 -13.44 11.26 5.82
CA ALA A 317 -14.59 11.77 6.57
C ALA A 317 -15.09 10.74 7.61
N PHE A 318 -15.12 9.45 7.25
CA PHE A 318 -15.49 8.37 8.16
C PHE A 318 -14.53 8.21 9.31
N CYS A 319 -13.23 8.08 9.03
CA CYS A 319 -12.21 7.96 10.07
C CYS A 319 -12.26 9.15 11.04
N HIS A 320 -12.31 10.38 10.54
CA HIS A 320 -12.40 11.56 11.40
C HIS A 320 -13.71 11.62 12.21
N THR A 321 -14.82 11.11 11.67
CA THR A 321 -16.08 11.02 12.40
C THR A 321 -16.02 9.96 13.50
N LEU A 322 -15.39 8.80 13.26
CA LEU A 322 -15.13 7.79 14.30
C LEU A 322 -14.26 8.35 15.43
N LEU A 323 -13.21 9.10 15.09
CA LEU A 323 -12.34 9.74 16.07
C LEU A 323 -13.09 10.77 16.93
N HIS A 324 -13.93 11.58 16.29
CA HIS A 324 -14.79 12.55 16.98
C HIS A 324 -15.80 11.85 17.90
N LEU A 325 -16.46 10.81 17.41
CA LEU A 325 -17.41 10.01 18.18
C LEU A 325 -16.73 9.35 19.39
N ARG A 326 -15.53 8.76 19.21
CA ARG A 326 -14.72 8.19 20.29
C ARG A 326 -14.39 9.21 21.38
N ALA A 327 -14.13 10.46 21.02
CA ALA A 327 -13.70 11.49 21.95
C ALA A 327 -14.84 12.29 22.62
N SER A 328 -15.96 12.47 21.92
CA SER A 328 -17.05 13.36 22.34
C SER A 328 -18.38 12.64 22.63
N HIS A 329 -18.50 11.38 22.20
CA HIS A 329 -19.78 10.64 22.13
C HIS A 329 -20.84 11.28 21.20
N GLU A 330 -20.48 12.30 20.41
CA GLU A 330 -21.33 12.86 19.37
C GLU A 330 -21.19 12.06 18.07
N VAL A 331 -22.32 11.66 17.47
CA VAL A 331 -22.37 10.79 16.27
C VAL A 331 -22.01 11.49 14.95
N SER A 332 -21.58 12.76 14.99
CA SER A 332 -21.16 13.50 13.80
C SER A 332 -20.08 14.54 14.09
N ALA A 333 -19.09 14.60 13.21
CA ALA A 333 -18.05 15.62 13.17
C ALA A 333 -18.45 16.86 12.32
N ASN A 334 -19.72 16.95 11.90
CA ASN A 334 -20.21 17.89 10.87
C ASN A 334 -19.42 17.77 9.55
N LEU A 335 -18.84 16.61 9.23
CA LEU A 335 -18.17 16.39 7.95
C LEU A 335 -19.20 15.94 6.90
N PHE A 336 -19.08 16.43 5.68
CA PHE A 336 -19.88 15.91 4.57
C PHE A 336 -19.45 14.49 4.25
N ARG A 337 -20.40 13.65 3.83
CA ARG A 337 -20.20 12.23 3.54
C ARG A 337 -19.26 12.00 2.36
N ASN A 338 -19.27 12.89 1.37
CA ASN A 338 -18.45 12.82 0.16
C ASN A 338 -18.36 14.23 -0.50
N PRO A 339 -17.59 14.42 -1.58
CA PRO A 339 -17.38 15.74 -2.19
C PRO A 339 -18.56 16.28 -3.03
N TYR A 340 -19.53 15.44 -3.38
CA TYR A 340 -20.57 15.72 -4.38
C TYR A 340 -21.99 15.83 -3.81
N HIS A 341 -22.11 15.76 -2.49
CA HIS A 341 -23.38 15.81 -1.78
C HIS A 341 -23.24 16.62 -0.48
N PHE A 342 -24.22 17.46 -0.17
CA PHE A 342 -24.36 18.19 1.09
C PHE A 342 -24.97 17.35 2.21
N ASP A 343 -24.88 16.02 2.10
CA ASP A 343 -25.24 15.08 3.15
C ASP A 343 -24.14 15.03 4.22
N THR A 344 -24.47 15.32 5.47
CA THR A 344 -23.54 15.18 6.60
C THR A 344 -23.41 13.71 7.02
N MET A 345 -22.20 13.31 7.36
CA MET A 345 -21.95 11.98 7.92
C MET A 345 -22.43 11.93 9.37
N PHE A 346 -23.37 11.03 9.63
CA PHE A 346 -24.06 10.91 10.91
C PHE A 346 -24.25 9.42 11.22
N LEU A 347 -23.53 8.92 12.23
CA LEU A 347 -23.49 7.50 12.59
C LEU A 347 -24.63 7.16 13.56
N ASP A 348 -25.86 7.12 13.05
CA ASP A 348 -27.09 6.83 13.83
C ASP A 348 -27.42 5.34 14.01
N GLY A 349 -26.53 4.45 13.57
CA GLY A 349 -26.65 3.01 13.82
C GLY A 349 -26.60 2.68 15.31
N GLU A 350 -27.40 1.70 15.74
CA GLU A 350 -27.41 1.24 17.15
C GLU A 350 -26.04 0.73 17.63
N ASP A 351 -25.19 0.26 16.70
CA ASP A 351 -23.82 -0.17 16.99
C ASP A 351 -22.90 0.97 17.42
N TYR A 352 -23.22 2.21 17.04
CA TYR A 352 -22.45 3.43 17.36
C TYR A 352 -23.08 4.25 18.49
N ALA A 353 -24.18 3.78 19.08
CA ALA A 353 -24.73 4.35 20.30
C ALA A 353 -23.79 4.12 21.50
N ILE A 354 -24.03 4.79 22.63
CA ILE A 354 -23.18 4.70 23.83
C ILE A 354 -23.01 3.25 24.33
N ALA A 355 -24.05 2.42 24.20
CA ALA A 355 -24.03 0.99 24.56
C ALA A 355 -23.83 0.05 23.35
N GLY A 356 -23.42 0.60 22.20
CA GLY A 356 -23.20 -0.12 20.97
C GLY A 356 -21.96 -1.01 21.00
N GLN A 357 -21.85 -1.92 20.04
CA GLN A 357 -20.76 -2.91 19.95
C GLN A 357 -19.76 -2.61 18.83
N ALA A 358 -19.88 -1.48 18.12
CA ALA A 358 -18.93 -1.15 17.06
C ALA A 358 -17.52 -0.89 17.63
N PRO A 359 -16.46 -1.41 16.98
CA PRO A 359 -15.09 -1.05 17.34
C PRO A 359 -14.76 0.41 16.99
N PHE A 360 -13.99 1.06 17.86
CA PHE A 360 -13.41 2.40 17.65
C PHE A 360 -11.88 2.41 17.53
N SER A 361 -11.28 1.23 17.67
CA SER A 361 -9.86 0.97 17.45
C SER A 361 -9.72 -0.42 16.84
N PHE A 362 -8.74 -0.61 15.96
CA PHE A 362 -8.65 -1.77 15.09
C PHE A 362 -7.29 -2.44 15.17
N ASP A 363 -7.27 -3.76 15.05
CA ASP A 363 -6.05 -4.56 14.98
C ASP A 363 -5.44 -4.50 13.58
N VAL A 364 -6.30 -4.44 12.55
CA VAL A 364 -5.88 -4.29 11.17
C VAL A 364 -6.64 -3.14 10.52
N ILE A 365 -5.91 -2.26 9.84
CA ILE A 365 -6.48 -1.25 8.96
C ILE A 365 -5.93 -1.48 7.56
N ASP A 366 -6.80 -1.86 6.62
CA ASP A 366 -6.46 -1.95 5.20
C ASP A 366 -6.99 -0.71 4.48
N THR A 367 -6.10 0.01 3.79
CA THR A 367 -6.44 1.26 3.12
C THR A 367 -6.52 1.12 1.61
N SER A 368 -6.43 -0.11 1.08
CA SER A 368 -6.37 -0.40 -0.35
C SER A 368 -5.37 0.54 -1.05
N ASN A 369 -5.68 0.99 -2.25
CA ASN A 369 -4.91 1.94 -3.04
C ASN A 369 -5.31 3.41 -2.81
N LEU A 370 -5.98 3.74 -1.69
CA LEU A 370 -6.43 5.12 -1.41
C LEU A 370 -5.27 6.12 -1.41
N ALA A 371 -4.07 5.70 -1.03
CA ALA A 371 -2.87 6.55 -1.02
C ALA A 371 -2.55 7.15 -2.41
N ASP A 372 -2.89 6.46 -3.50
CA ASP A 372 -2.69 6.95 -4.87
C ASP A 372 -3.62 8.11 -5.23
N PHE A 373 -4.82 8.14 -4.65
CA PHE A 373 -5.89 9.07 -5.02
C PHE A 373 -6.07 10.22 -4.02
N VAL A 374 -6.02 9.93 -2.71
CA VAL A 374 -6.22 10.93 -1.65
C VAL A 374 -4.93 11.31 -0.94
N GLY A 375 -3.79 10.68 -1.29
CA GLY A 375 -2.48 10.95 -0.70
C GLY A 375 -2.24 10.21 0.61
N ALA A 376 -1.04 9.64 0.78
CA ALA A 376 -0.71 8.81 1.93
C ALA A 376 -0.76 9.59 3.26
N LEU A 377 -0.33 10.85 3.29
CA LEU A 377 -0.40 11.65 4.53
C LEU A 377 -1.84 11.84 5.02
N ASN A 378 -2.80 12.06 4.11
CA ASN A 378 -4.21 12.16 4.50
C ASN A 378 -4.71 10.84 5.09
N VAL A 379 -4.33 9.71 4.49
CA VAL A 379 -4.67 8.36 4.99
C VAL A 379 -4.07 8.15 6.38
N PHE A 380 -2.79 8.42 6.60
CA PHE A 380 -2.15 8.24 7.91
C PHE A 380 -2.76 9.13 8.99
N VAL A 381 -2.98 10.42 8.68
CA VAL A 381 -3.57 11.38 9.62
C VAL A 381 -4.97 10.96 10.07
N ALA A 382 -5.76 10.36 9.17
CA ALA A 382 -7.11 9.91 9.47
C ALA A 382 -7.14 8.52 10.15
N ALA A 383 -6.34 7.58 9.68
CA ALA A 383 -6.44 6.16 10.05
C ALA A 383 -5.46 5.73 11.16
N ALA A 384 -4.26 6.29 11.24
CA ALA A 384 -3.27 5.89 12.26
C ALA A 384 -3.78 6.03 13.71
N PRO A 385 -4.59 7.05 14.09
CA PRO A 385 -5.15 7.14 15.44
C PRO A 385 -6.21 6.07 15.78
N LEU A 386 -6.74 5.37 14.78
CA LEU A 386 -7.67 4.26 14.94
C LEU A 386 -6.96 2.91 15.09
N LEU A 387 -5.63 2.85 14.95
CA LEU A 387 -4.87 1.61 15.10
C LEU A 387 -4.64 1.29 16.59
N ASN A 388 -4.86 0.04 16.99
CA ASN A 388 -4.51 -0.44 18.32
C ASN A 388 -2.99 -0.34 18.55
N LYS A 389 -2.58 0.03 19.76
CA LYS A 389 -1.16 0.14 20.13
C LYS A 389 -0.60 -1.19 20.64
N THR A 390 -0.65 -2.23 19.81
CA THR A 390 -0.10 -3.56 20.15
C THR A 390 1.00 -3.99 19.17
N VAL A 391 1.77 -5.02 19.53
CA VAL A 391 2.83 -5.62 18.69
C VAL A 391 2.33 -5.99 17.29
N THR A 392 1.13 -6.55 17.22
CA THR A 392 0.59 -7.16 16.00
C THR A 392 -0.31 -6.24 15.20
N SER A 393 -0.70 -5.10 15.77
CA SER A 393 -1.56 -4.14 15.08
C SER A 393 -0.87 -3.56 13.85
N THR A 394 -1.56 -3.59 12.72
CA THR A 394 -0.97 -3.31 11.40
C THR A 394 -1.86 -2.41 10.55
N LEU A 395 -1.28 -1.37 9.98
CA LEU A 395 -1.90 -0.56 8.93
C LEU A 395 -1.25 -0.88 7.58
N TYR A 396 -2.05 -1.27 6.60
CA TYR A 396 -1.61 -1.54 5.24
C TYR A 396 -1.91 -0.37 4.30
N THR A 397 -0.92 0.03 3.53
CA THR A 397 -1.11 0.91 2.37
C THR A 397 -0.72 0.18 1.11
N GLU A 398 -1.54 0.24 0.08
CA GLU A 398 -1.18 -0.20 -1.25
C GLU A 398 -0.98 0.99 -2.19
N SER A 399 -0.08 0.83 -3.16
CA SER A 399 0.03 1.69 -4.33
C SER A 399 0.07 0.82 -5.56
N LEU A 400 -0.63 1.25 -6.61
CA LEU A 400 -0.62 0.64 -7.93
C LEU A 400 0.08 1.55 -8.96
N ILE A 401 0.51 2.75 -8.56
CA ILE A 401 1.09 3.74 -9.48
C ILE A 401 2.51 4.11 -9.04
N LYS A 402 3.47 3.88 -9.95
CA LYS A 402 4.87 4.25 -9.74
C LYS A 402 5.12 5.70 -10.18
N TRP A 403 5.19 6.62 -9.21
CA TRP A 403 5.45 8.05 -9.46
C TRP A 403 6.93 8.44 -9.46
N THR A 404 7.79 7.59 -8.91
CA THR A 404 9.26 7.75 -8.92
C THR A 404 9.92 6.46 -9.36
N HIS A 405 11.00 6.61 -10.13
CA HIS A 405 11.82 5.50 -10.59
C HIS A 405 12.98 5.23 -9.63
N ASP A 406 13.32 6.21 -8.79
CA ASP A 406 14.39 6.09 -7.81
C ASP A 406 13.88 5.43 -6.54
N VAL A 407 14.44 4.27 -6.26
CA VAL A 407 14.19 3.42 -5.11
C VAL A 407 14.37 4.18 -3.80
N ASP A 408 15.42 5.01 -3.70
CA ASP A 408 15.78 5.73 -2.47
C ASP A 408 14.76 6.82 -2.13
N HIS A 409 13.98 7.24 -3.13
CA HIS A 409 12.99 8.31 -2.98
C HIS A 409 11.53 7.81 -3.00
N ILE A 410 11.26 6.50 -3.13
CA ILE A 410 9.88 5.97 -3.14
C ILE A 410 9.13 6.34 -1.87
N LEU A 411 9.73 6.11 -0.70
CA LEU A 411 9.09 6.38 0.59
C LEU A 411 9.02 7.88 0.88
N ASP A 412 10.02 8.64 0.42
CA ASP A 412 10.05 10.10 0.52
C ASP A 412 8.93 10.77 -0.28
N ASP A 413 8.70 10.29 -1.50
CA ASP A 413 7.61 10.74 -2.37
C ASP A 413 6.24 10.36 -1.80
N LEU A 414 6.13 9.14 -1.24
CA LEU A 414 4.90 8.67 -0.61
C LEU A 414 4.49 9.58 0.56
N LEU A 415 5.44 9.94 1.43
CA LEU A 415 5.20 10.77 2.62
C LEU A 415 5.35 12.28 2.36
N SER A 416 5.68 12.70 1.14
CA SER A 416 5.91 14.11 0.81
C SER A 416 6.95 14.78 1.73
N GLY A 417 8.03 14.06 2.06
CA GLY A 417 9.04 14.51 3.03
C GLY A 417 10.10 13.46 3.26
N ASP A 418 11.13 13.78 4.06
CA ASP A 418 12.12 12.79 4.46
C ASP A 418 11.45 11.63 5.23
N PHE A 419 11.60 10.41 4.72
CA PHE A 419 10.88 9.25 5.22
C PHE A 419 11.08 9.00 6.72
N VAL A 420 12.31 9.09 7.23
CA VAL A 420 12.60 8.81 8.66
C VAL A 420 11.99 9.89 9.54
N THR A 421 12.14 11.16 9.15
CA THR A 421 11.55 12.30 9.86
C THR A 421 10.03 12.20 9.90
N LEU A 422 9.39 11.93 8.77
CA LEU A 422 7.93 11.88 8.66
C LEU A 422 7.35 10.65 9.36
N SER A 423 7.99 9.49 9.24
CA SER A 423 7.59 8.29 9.97
C SER A 423 7.72 8.46 11.50
N THR A 424 8.72 9.23 11.95
CA THR A 424 8.86 9.64 13.36
C THR A 424 7.70 10.53 13.81
N LEU A 425 7.32 11.52 13.01
CA LEU A 425 6.18 12.40 13.28
C LEU A 425 4.84 11.65 13.22
N ILE A 426 4.69 10.70 12.29
CA ILE A 426 3.49 9.85 12.14
C ILE A 426 3.39 8.83 13.29
N GLY A 427 4.53 8.32 13.77
CA GLY A 427 4.61 7.26 14.77
C GLY A 427 4.41 5.86 14.25
N LEU A 428 4.46 5.68 12.93
CA LEU A 428 4.37 4.38 12.27
C LEU A 428 5.60 4.20 11.40
N PHE A 429 6.13 2.98 11.37
CA PHE A 429 7.22 2.63 10.46
C PHE A 429 6.88 1.39 9.63
N PRO A 430 7.40 1.32 8.39
CA PRO A 430 7.42 0.11 7.60
C PRO A 430 8.47 -0.84 8.17
N ILE A 431 8.04 -1.83 8.95
CA ILE A 431 8.91 -2.76 9.66
C ILE A 431 9.93 -3.49 8.76
N GLN A 432 9.51 -3.82 7.54
CA GLN A 432 10.35 -4.55 6.61
C GLN A 432 11.52 -3.68 6.13
N TYR A 433 11.36 -2.34 6.08
CA TYR A 433 12.42 -1.42 5.66
C TYR A 433 13.69 -1.57 6.52
N TRP A 434 13.52 -1.70 7.84
CA TRP A 434 14.64 -1.78 8.78
C TRP A 434 15.31 -3.16 8.83
N THR A 435 14.52 -4.23 8.68
CA THR A 435 15.01 -5.62 8.66
C THR A 435 15.56 -6.02 7.28
N ASN A 436 15.26 -5.23 6.24
CA ASN A 436 15.49 -5.55 4.82
C ASN A 436 15.09 -7.00 4.48
N SER A 437 14.01 -7.48 5.08
CA SER A 437 13.61 -8.89 5.04
C SER A 437 12.10 -8.99 4.89
N SER A 438 11.67 -9.79 3.91
CA SER A 438 10.25 -10.06 3.65
C SER A 438 10.06 -11.53 3.32
N ALA A 439 9.00 -12.13 3.88
CA ALA A 439 8.51 -13.42 3.42
C ALA A 439 7.57 -13.29 2.20
N VAL A 440 7.19 -12.07 1.83
CA VAL A 440 6.34 -11.74 0.68
C VAL A 440 7.22 -11.48 -0.54
N ALA A 441 6.93 -12.19 -1.64
CA ALA A 441 7.57 -11.94 -2.92
C ALA A 441 6.91 -10.75 -3.62
N ASN A 442 7.73 -9.84 -4.15
CA ASN A 442 7.30 -8.69 -4.98
C ASN A 442 8.17 -8.61 -6.25
N ALA A 443 8.72 -9.72 -6.71
CA ALA A 443 9.72 -9.75 -7.78
C ALA A 443 9.07 -9.79 -9.17
N GLU A 444 7.87 -10.34 -9.26
CA GLU A 444 6.96 -10.30 -10.40
C GLU A 444 6.71 -8.87 -10.89
N GLU A 445 6.66 -7.88 -9.99
CA GLU A 445 6.51 -6.46 -10.31
C GLU A 445 7.63 -5.94 -11.20
N HIS A 446 8.87 -6.30 -10.88
CA HIS A 446 10.03 -5.90 -11.65
C HIS A 446 10.06 -6.60 -13.01
N LEU A 447 9.75 -7.90 -13.04
CA LEU A 447 9.65 -8.63 -14.30
C LEU A 447 8.58 -8.01 -15.22
N MET A 448 7.45 -7.59 -14.67
CA MET A 448 6.42 -6.87 -15.43
C MET A 448 6.90 -5.50 -15.92
N ASP A 449 7.64 -4.74 -15.09
CA ASP A 449 8.25 -3.45 -15.46
C ASP A 449 9.28 -3.62 -16.59
N ASP A 450 10.14 -4.64 -16.51
CA ASP A 450 11.13 -4.99 -17.53
C ASP A 450 10.48 -5.38 -18.85
N VAL A 451 9.48 -6.27 -18.83
CA VAL A 451 8.73 -6.70 -20.02
C VAL A 451 8.02 -5.52 -20.67
N ALA A 452 7.36 -4.68 -19.88
CA ALA A 452 6.71 -3.48 -20.37
C ALA A 452 7.73 -2.52 -21.01
N THR A 453 8.89 -2.31 -20.37
CA THR A 453 9.99 -1.49 -20.89
C THR A 453 10.56 -2.03 -22.21
N CYS A 454 10.77 -3.34 -22.32
CA CYS A 454 11.23 -3.97 -23.57
C CYS A 454 10.22 -3.81 -24.73
N CYS A 455 8.92 -3.86 -24.43
CA CYS A 455 7.85 -3.64 -25.42
C CYS A 455 7.66 -2.15 -25.78
N SER A 456 8.31 -1.23 -25.05
CA SER A 456 8.09 0.22 -25.13
C SER A 456 8.73 0.94 -26.34
N LYS A 457 9.14 0.24 -27.41
CA LYS A 457 9.39 0.92 -28.71
C LYS A 457 8.15 1.69 -29.23
N CYS A 458 6.99 1.53 -28.58
CA CYS A 458 5.73 2.23 -28.82
C CYS A 458 5.37 3.32 -27.77
N GLY A 459 6.31 3.77 -26.93
CA GLY A 459 6.15 5.02 -26.16
C GLY A 459 5.35 4.99 -24.85
N THR A 460 5.00 3.81 -24.32
CA THR A 460 4.26 3.71 -23.03
C THR A 460 5.15 3.10 -21.95
N LYS A 461 5.77 3.92 -21.08
CA LYS A 461 6.52 3.43 -19.89
C LYS A 461 5.54 2.73 -18.93
N ALA A 462 5.98 1.64 -18.27
CA ALA A 462 5.15 0.95 -17.30
C ALA A 462 4.85 1.86 -16.09
N ARG A 463 3.58 2.19 -15.88
CA ARG A 463 3.11 3.04 -14.76
C ARG A 463 2.68 2.25 -13.54
N PHE A 464 2.52 0.94 -13.69
CA PHE A 464 1.84 0.09 -12.71
C PHE A 464 2.84 -0.75 -11.93
N ALA A 465 3.08 -0.40 -10.67
CA ALA A 465 3.82 -1.24 -9.73
C ALA A 465 2.92 -1.44 -8.51
N TYR A 466 2.64 -2.69 -8.18
CA TYR A 466 1.92 -3.03 -6.96
C TYR A 466 2.91 -3.04 -5.80
N ASN A 467 2.63 -2.24 -4.79
CA ASN A 467 3.45 -2.15 -3.61
C ASN A 467 2.54 -2.13 -2.39
N ARG A 468 2.66 -3.12 -1.50
CA ARG A 468 1.89 -3.21 -0.26
C ARG A 468 2.85 -3.09 0.94
N GLN A 469 2.68 -2.02 1.71
CA GLN A 469 3.54 -1.70 2.87
C GLN A 469 2.85 -2.11 4.18
N ILE A 470 3.65 -2.60 5.11
CA ILE A 470 3.24 -3.00 6.46
C ILE A 470 3.69 -1.94 7.46
N TRP A 471 2.79 -1.08 7.91
CA TRP A 471 3.08 -0.02 8.88
C TRP A 471 2.67 -0.47 10.29
N LYS A 472 3.64 -0.49 11.22
CA LYS A 472 3.42 -0.82 12.63
C LYS A 472 3.91 0.31 13.53
N TYR A 473 3.42 0.34 14.76
CA TYR A 473 4.01 1.21 15.77
C TYR A 473 5.48 0.83 16.00
N GLN A 474 6.29 1.87 16.22
CA GLN A 474 7.75 1.82 16.21
C GLN A 474 8.31 0.87 17.27
N TRP A 475 7.68 0.84 18.44
CA TRP A 475 7.94 -0.12 19.52
C TRP A 475 6.63 -0.38 20.29
N PRO A 476 6.22 -1.63 20.50
CA PRO A 476 4.96 -1.94 21.16
C PRO A 476 5.02 -1.71 22.67
N VAL A 477 4.09 -0.90 23.19
CA VAL A 477 3.97 -0.55 24.62
C VAL A 477 3.13 -1.61 25.36
N ASP A 478 3.30 -2.89 25.04
CA ASP A 478 2.45 -3.98 25.56
C ASP A 478 2.93 -4.55 26.92
N ASP A 479 4.02 -4.03 27.50
CA ASP A 479 4.49 -4.47 28.81
C ASP A 479 3.69 -3.81 29.94
N GLU A 480 3.21 -4.62 30.90
CA GLU A 480 2.63 -4.11 32.13
C GLU A 480 3.63 -3.32 32.97
N LYS A 481 4.95 -3.57 32.79
CA LYS A 481 6.02 -2.71 33.35
C LYS A 481 6.09 -1.34 32.66
N SER A 482 5.69 -1.26 31.39
CA SER A 482 5.64 -0.05 30.57
C SER A 482 4.37 0.78 30.71
N LYS A 483 3.43 0.38 31.59
CA LYS A 483 2.29 1.22 32.00
C LYS A 483 2.72 2.60 32.56
N ASN A 484 3.99 2.74 32.96
CA ASN A 484 4.59 3.98 33.43
C ASN A 484 5.36 4.77 32.36
N ILE A 485 5.50 4.27 31.12
CA ILE A 485 6.13 5.00 30.02
C ILE A 485 5.01 5.55 29.14
N ILE A 486 4.51 6.72 29.53
CA ILE A 486 3.90 7.65 28.58
C ILE A 486 4.91 7.78 27.45
N CYS A 487 4.61 7.32 26.22
CA CYS A 487 5.48 7.54 25.07
C CYS A 487 5.81 9.04 25.04
N PRO A 488 7.02 9.47 25.45
CA PRO A 488 7.23 10.86 25.78
C PRO A 488 7.14 11.63 24.48
N LEU A 489 6.30 12.67 24.43
CA LEU A 489 6.22 13.56 23.29
C LEU A 489 7.63 13.98 22.88
N ILE A 490 7.94 13.84 21.59
CA ILE A 490 9.27 14.14 21.08
C ILE A 490 9.46 15.66 21.16
N HIS A 491 10.52 16.10 21.83
CA HIS A 491 10.81 17.53 22.00
C HIS A 491 11.48 18.06 20.73
N PHE A 492 11.04 19.21 20.25
CA PHE A 492 11.65 19.90 19.11
C PHE A 492 11.96 21.34 19.47
N GLU A 493 13.00 21.89 18.83
CA GLU A 493 13.18 23.33 18.72
C GLU A 493 12.18 23.90 17.70
N ALA A 494 11.57 25.05 18.02
CA ALA A 494 10.49 25.63 17.25
C ALA A 494 10.90 25.91 15.79
N GLU A 495 12.05 26.53 15.58
CA GLU A 495 12.58 26.90 14.26
C GLU A 495 12.93 25.66 13.42
N ASN A 496 13.45 24.61 14.06
CA ASN A 496 13.83 23.38 13.37
C ASN A 496 12.60 22.60 12.92
N LEU A 497 11.58 22.47 13.78
CA LEU A 497 10.32 21.84 13.37
C LEU A 497 9.60 22.67 12.28
N ALA A 498 9.63 24.01 12.37
CA ALA A 498 9.08 24.87 11.34
C ALA A 498 9.75 24.64 9.97
N ARG A 499 11.08 24.44 9.93
CA ARG A 499 11.81 24.09 8.69
C ARG A 499 11.36 22.75 8.12
N VAL A 500 11.26 21.71 8.95
CA VAL A 500 10.79 20.37 8.54
C VAL A 500 9.37 20.47 7.94
N LEU A 501 8.46 21.12 8.64
CA LEU A 501 7.06 21.25 8.22
C LEU A 501 6.93 22.10 6.95
N PHE A 502 7.78 23.13 6.78
CA PHE A 502 7.85 23.90 5.55
C PHE A 502 8.31 23.06 4.34
N GLN A 503 9.28 22.15 4.50
CA GLN A 503 9.66 21.23 3.42
C GLN A 503 8.52 20.29 3.03
N VAL A 504 7.74 19.82 4.00
CA VAL A 504 6.53 19.03 3.74
C VAL A 504 5.51 19.85 2.95
N TYR A 505 5.27 21.11 3.34
CA TYR A 505 4.41 22.03 2.59
C TYR A 505 4.86 22.17 1.14
N LEU A 506 6.16 22.39 0.91
CA LEU A 506 6.71 22.46 -0.44
C LEU A 506 6.48 21.14 -1.21
N ARG A 507 6.73 19.97 -0.63
CA ARG A 507 6.50 18.71 -1.38
C ARG A 507 5.02 18.43 -1.64
N MET A 508 4.12 18.73 -0.70
CA MET A 508 2.67 18.54 -0.88
C MET A 508 2.08 19.36 -2.04
N PHE A 509 2.67 20.51 -2.33
CA PHE A 509 2.17 21.46 -3.34
C PHE A 509 3.13 21.66 -4.52
N ALA A 510 4.00 20.67 -4.79
CA ALA A 510 5.04 20.74 -5.81
C ALA A 510 4.50 21.10 -7.21
N ASN A 511 3.24 20.78 -7.49
CA ASN A 511 2.53 21.14 -8.72
C ASN A 511 2.37 22.66 -8.93
N GLU A 512 2.53 23.49 -7.89
CA GLU A 512 2.44 24.95 -7.97
C GLU A 512 3.77 25.61 -8.41
N ASP A 513 4.81 24.81 -8.66
CA ASP A 513 6.08 25.26 -9.23
C ASP A 513 6.02 25.34 -10.77
N MET A 514 5.98 26.56 -11.28
CA MET A 514 5.86 26.83 -12.73
C MET A 514 7.12 26.48 -13.53
N SER A 515 8.28 26.26 -12.89
CA SER A 515 9.51 25.86 -13.58
C SER A 515 9.36 24.51 -14.31
N LEU A 516 8.48 23.64 -13.81
CA LEU A 516 8.18 22.32 -14.37
C LEU A 516 7.40 22.41 -15.70
N VAL A 517 6.53 23.41 -15.83
CA VAL A 517 5.76 23.66 -17.06
C VAL A 517 6.65 24.27 -18.14
N ILE A 518 7.61 25.11 -17.73
CA ILE A 518 8.50 25.86 -18.64
C ILE A 518 9.67 25.00 -19.14
N SER A 519 10.14 24.03 -18.34
CA SER A 519 11.35 23.23 -18.63
C SER A 519 11.18 22.12 -19.67
N GLY A 520 10.00 21.95 -20.27
CA GLY A 520 9.75 20.86 -21.22
C GLY A 520 9.82 19.48 -20.55
N ALA A 521 9.26 19.37 -19.35
CA ALA A 521 9.26 18.16 -18.56
C ALA A 521 8.65 16.95 -19.31
N ASP A 522 9.12 15.75 -18.98
CA ASP A 522 8.60 14.53 -19.60
C ASP A 522 7.14 14.25 -19.24
N THR A 523 6.48 13.37 -20.00
CA THR A 523 5.07 13.04 -19.80
C THR A 523 4.76 12.56 -18.38
N ALA A 524 5.67 11.80 -17.76
CA ALA A 524 5.49 11.30 -16.40
C ALA A 524 5.47 12.43 -15.37
N THR A 525 6.36 13.42 -15.52
CA THR A 525 6.42 14.60 -14.67
C THR A 525 5.17 15.46 -14.84
N VAL A 526 4.70 15.66 -16.07
CA VAL A 526 3.46 16.40 -16.37
C VAL A 526 2.25 15.76 -15.71
N GLU A 527 2.12 14.43 -15.77
CA GLU A 527 1.03 13.69 -15.15
C GLU A 527 1.11 13.70 -13.62
N LYS A 528 2.29 13.46 -13.05
CA LYS A 528 2.52 13.53 -11.58
C LYS A 528 2.05 14.86 -11.01
N ASN A 529 2.44 15.96 -11.66
CA ASN A 529 2.08 17.32 -11.23
C ASN A 529 0.66 17.74 -11.65
N SER A 530 -0.07 16.90 -12.39
CA SER A 530 -1.49 17.13 -12.69
C SER A 530 -2.44 16.34 -11.79
N CYS A 531 -1.92 15.37 -11.03
CA CYS A 531 -2.69 14.56 -10.09
C CYS A 531 -2.56 15.13 -8.67
N LEU A 532 -3.50 15.98 -8.26
CA LEU A 532 -3.49 16.64 -6.95
C LEU A 532 -4.02 15.71 -5.87
N ARG A 533 -3.20 15.46 -4.84
CA ARG A 533 -3.59 14.65 -3.68
C ARG A 533 -3.90 15.49 -2.44
N TYR A 534 -3.40 16.71 -2.40
CA TYR A 534 -3.42 17.56 -1.22
C TYR A 534 -4.00 18.94 -1.52
N ASN A 535 -4.71 19.48 -0.54
CA ASN A 535 -5.15 20.88 -0.49
C ASN A 535 -4.71 21.51 0.84
N ARG A 536 -4.98 22.80 1.05
CA ARG A 536 -4.57 23.47 2.32
C ARG A 536 -5.29 22.90 3.56
N SER A 537 -6.47 22.30 3.41
CA SER A 537 -7.15 21.55 4.49
C SER A 537 -6.40 20.27 4.86
N SER A 538 -5.81 19.56 3.88
CA SER A 538 -4.92 18.41 4.10
C SER A 538 -3.75 18.80 5.01
N TYR A 539 -3.05 19.89 4.67
CA TYR A 539 -1.89 20.35 5.44
C TYR A 539 -2.28 20.82 6.85
N ALA A 540 -3.40 21.53 7.00
CA ALA A 540 -3.90 21.92 8.32
C ALA A 540 -4.24 20.71 9.21
N ARG A 541 -4.80 19.63 8.64
CA ARG A 541 -5.04 18.36 9.37
C ARG A 541 -3.76 17.64 9.74
N PHE A 542 -2.77 17.63 8.85
CA PHE A 542 -1.44 17.10 9.16
C PHE A 542 -0.79 17.88 10.33
N LEU A 543 -0.85 19.21 10.33
CA LEU A 543 -0.36 20.02 11.45
C LEU A 543 -1.14 19.76 12.74
N GLN A 544 -2.48 19.59 12.67
CA GLN A 544 -3.29 19.20 13.82
C GLN A 544 -2.84 17.87 14.41
N PHE A 545 -2.53 16.90 13.56
CA PHE A 545 -2.02 15.59 13.95
C PHE A 545 -0.63 15.69 14.60
N VAL A 546 0.29 16.44 13.99
CA VAL A 546 1.65 16.66 14.53
C VAL A 546 1.61 17.37 15.88
N LYS A 547 0.75 18.38 16.06
CA LYS A 547 0.56 19.12 17.32
C LYS A 547 0.34 18.21 18.54
N ARG A 548 -0.28 17.04 18.33
CA ARG A 548 -0.59 16.08 19.39
C ARG A 548 0.55 15.12 19.73
N ARG A 549 1.63 15.11 18.93
CA ARG A 549 2.71 14.12 19.01
C ARG A 549 4.07 14.70 19.38
N VAL A 550 4.19 16.03 19.37
CA VAL A 550 5.44 16.74 19.66
C VAL A 550 5.27 17.64 20.88
N LYS A 551 6.38 17.94 21.54
CA LYS A 551 6.46 18.98 22.56
C LYS A 551 7.36 20.11 22.06
N VAL A 552 6.76 21.27 21.84
CA VAL A 552 7.40 22.45 21.26
C VAL A 552 6.64 23.70 21.69
N ASP A 553 7.29 24.86 21.69
CA ASP A 553 6.59 26.15 21.69
C ASP A 553 5.83 26.28 20.37
N TRP A 554 4.57 25.86 20.39
CA TRP A 554 3.75 25.71 19.19
C TRP A 554 3.48 27.06 18.51
N ASP A 555 3.26 28.12 19.29
CA ASP A 555 2.96 29.44 18.75
C ASP A 555 4.21 30.03 18.07
N ARG A 556 5.39 29.92 18.70
CA ARG A 556 6.66 30.32 18.09
C ARG A 556 6.97 29.51 16.82
N MET A 557 6.72 28.20 16.85
CA MET A 557 6.90 27.34 15.68
C MET A 557 5.98 27.76 14.53
N MET A 558 4.70 28.00 14.81
CA MET A 558 3.71 28.42 13.81
C MET A 558 4.03 29.80 13.23
N LEU A 559 4.54 30.74 14.04
CA LEU A 559 5.00 32.04 13.55
C LEU A 559 6.15 31.88 12.55
N SER A 560 7.16 31.07 12.88
CA SER A 560 8.29 30.81 11.98
C SER A 560 7.87 30.07 10.71
N LEU A 561 6.93 29.12 10.82
CA LEU A 561 6.38 28.40 9.67
C LEU A 561 5.57 29.33 8.76
N ALA A 562 4.70 30.18 9.32
CA ALA A 562 3.91 31.16 8.60
C ALA A 562 4.81 32.12 7.80
N GLU A 563 5.85 32.68 8.45
CA GLU A 563 6.82 33.56 7.80
C GLU A 563 7.49 32.87 6.59
N LYS A 564 7.89 31.60 6.72
CA LYS A 564 8.48 30.82 5.62
C LYS A 564 7.52 30.62 4.46
N ILE A 565 6.25 30.34 4.75
CA ILE A 565 5.22 30.14 3.72
C ILE A 565 4.91 31.46 3.00
N GLU A 566 4.79 32.57 3.73
CA GLU A 566 4.46 33.88 3.17
C GLU A 566 5.59 34.49 2.34
N THR A 567 6.84 34.18 2.69
CA THR A 567 8.04 34.66 1.98
C THR A 567 8.48 33.75 0.84
N ASP A 568 7.85 32.59 0.66
CA ASP A 568 8.16 31.67 -0.43
C ASP A 568 7.86 32.31 -1.80
N LYS A 569 8.85 32.18 -2.70
CA LYS A 569 8.74 32.65 -4.09
C LYS A 569 8.75 31.51 -5.10
N SER A 570 8.96 30.26 -4.65
CA SER A 570 9.00 29.09 -5.52
C SER A 570 7.62 28.70 -6.04
N ARG A 571 6.55 28.93 -5.24
CA ARG A 571 5.16 28.62 -5.62
C ARG A 571 4.42 29.86 -6.09
N VAL A 572 4.34 30.03 -7.40
CA VAL A 572 3.80 31.25 -8.06
C VAL A 572 2.35 31.53 -7.64
N VAL A 573 1.52 30.50 -7.51
CA VAL A 573 0.10 30.63 -7.09
C VAL A 573 -0.10 30.39 -5.60
N GLY A 574 0.92 29.94 -4.88
CA GLY A 574 0.87 29.60 -3.46
C GLY A 574 0.34 30.72 -2.56
N PRO A 575 0.78 31.98 -2.74
CA PRO A 575 0.29 33.12 -1.95
C PRO A 575 -1.23 33.31 -2.00
N ASN A 576 -1.89 32.95 -3.11
CA ASN A 576 -3.34 33.11 -3.26
C ASN A 576 -4.13 32.13 -2.36
N PHE A 577 -3.50 31.08 -1.85
CA PHE A 577 -4.10 30.09 -0.95
C PHE A 577 -3.82 30.36 0.55
N CYS A 578 -3.06 31.41 0.90
CA CYS A 578 -2.71 31.68 2.31
C CYS A 578 -3.95 31.91 3.19
N ASN A 579 -4.94 32.66 2.69
CA ASN A 579 -6.18 32.88 3.44
C ASN A 579 -7.00 31.60 3.62
N GLU A 580 -6.96 30.66 2.65
CA GLU A 580 -7.53 29.34 2.84
C GLU A 580 -6.80 28.58 3.95
N LEU A 581 -5.46 28.54 3.91
CA LEU A 581 -4.65 27.85 4.92
C LEU A 581 -4.97 28.35 6.33
N TYR A 582 -4.93 29.66 6.57
CA TYR A 582 -5.25 30.23 7.88
C TYR A 582 -6.69 29.98 8.31
N THR A 583 -7.64 29.98 7.37
CA THR A 583 -9.04 29.60 7.65
C THR A 583 -9.13 28.16 8.14
N GLN A 584 -8.45 27.22 7.47
CA GLN A 584 -8.47 25.80 7.87
C GLN A 584 -7.77 25.58 9.22
N LEU A 585 -6.64 26.27 9.47
CA LEU A 585 -5.93 26.21 10.75
C LEU A 585 -6.80 26.74 11.91
N HIS A 586 -7.54 27.82 11.68
CA HIS A 586 -8.46 28.40 12.67
C HIS A 586 -9.62 27.46 12.96
N ILE A 587 -10.30 26.93 11.92
CA ILE A 587 -11.42 25.98 12.08
C ILE A 587 -11.00 24.72 12.86
N LEU A 588 -9.78 24.23 12.64
CA LEU A 588 -9.27 23.02 13.27
C LEU A 588 -8.59 23.28 14.64
N GLY A 589 -8.55 24.53 15.12
CA GLY A 589 -7.92 24.90 16.39
C GLY A 589 -6.40 24.69 16.43
N VAL A 590 -5.75 24.69 15.25
CA VAL A 590 -4.30 24.47 15.13
C VAL A 590 -3.55 25.75 15.44
N TYR A 591 -3.95 26.85 14.79
CA TYR A 591 -3.35 28.18 14.90
C TYR A 591 -4.35 29.22 14.37
N SER A 592 -4.33 30.43 14.91
CA SER A 592 -5.17 31.54 14.45
C SER A 592 -4.36 32.82 14.36
N VAL A 593 -4.35 33.43 13.17
CA VAL A 593 -3.76 34.75 12.95
C VAL A 593 -4.64 35.85 13.58
N GLU A 594 -4.03 36.99 13.89
CA GLU A 594 -4.69 38.13 14.55
C GLU A 594 -5.96 38.60 13.80
N SER A 595 -5.96 38.55 12.47
CA SER A 595 -7.10 38.93 11.63
C SER A 595 -8.33 38.01 11.76
N LEU A 596 -8.17 36.81 12.33
CA LEU A 596 -9.24 35.84 12.59
C LEU A 596 -9.67 35.79 14.06
N THR A 597 -8.90 36.37 14.98
CA THR A 597 -9.22 36.41 16.41
C THR A 597 -9.80 37.74 16.87
N ARG A 598 -9.47 38.84 16.18
CA ARG A 598 -10.02 40.16 16.49
C ARG A 598 -11.47 40.29 16.03
N GLU A 599 -12.26 41.01 16.82
CA GLU A 599 -13.61 41.40 16.42
C GLU A 599 -13.54 42.31 15.18
N LEU A 600 -14.35 41.97 14.17
CA LEU A 600 -14.36 42.70 12.91
C LEU A 600 -15.10 44.02 13.08
N SER A 601 -14.37 45.13 12.90
CA SER A 601 -14.97 46.47 12.78
C SER A 601 -15.34 46.72 11.32
N TYR A 602 -16.61 47.03 11.07
CA TYR A 602 -17.10 47.34 9.73
C TYR A 602 -18.30 48.29 9.78
N GLU A 603 -18.45 49.07 8.72
CA GLU A 603 -19.60 49.94 8.55
C GLU A 603 -20.85 49.08 8.24
N ARG A 604 -21.82 49.08 9.15
CA ARG A 604 -23.10 48.38 8.96
C ARG A 604 -23.91 49.05 7.86
N LYS A 605 -24.45 48.24 6.94
CA LYS A 605 -25.36 48.69 5.86
C LYS A 605 -26.70 47.99 6.00
N PRO A 606 -27.80 48.54 5.47
CA PRO A 606 -29.14 47.96 5.63
C PRO A 606 -29.38 46.69 4.78
N ARG A 607 -28.39 46.19 4.04
CA ARG A 607 -28.52 45.08 3.10
C ARG A 607 -27.36 44.09 3.22
N GLY A 608 -27.62 42.84 2.87
CA GLY A 608 -26.63 41.75 2.86
C GLY A 608 -26.06 41.42 4.24
N PHE A 609 -24.92 40.72 4.24
CA PHE A 609 -24.24 40.26 5.46
C PHE A 609 -23.70 41.40 6.33
N ARG A 610 -23.50 42.60 5.76
CA ARG A 610 -23.11 43.82 6.51
C ARG A 610 -24.23 44.39 7.39
N ALA A 611 -25.45 43.85 7.32
CA ALA A 611 -26.54 44.20 8.23
C ALA A 611 -26.50 43.40 9.54
N TRP A 612 -25.71 42.32 9.60
CA TRP A 612 -25.66 41.43 10.75
C TRP A 612 -25.14 42.16 11.99
N LYS A 613 -25.61 41.75 13.17
CA LYS A 613 -25.11 42.26 14.43
C LYS A 613 -23.72 41.68 14.71
N ASN A 614 -23.60 40.36 14.60
CA ASN A 614 -22.39 39.62 14.94
C ASN A 614 -21.87 38.89 13.70
N LEU A 615 -20.90 39.48 13.00
CA LEU A 615 -20.23 38.85 11.86
C LEU A 615 -19.13 37.92 12.41
N PRO A 616 -19.17 36.59 12.16
CA PRO A 616 -18.12 35.68 12.60
C PRO A 616 -16.80 35.92 11.87
N SER A 617 -15.69 35.41 12.42
CA SER A 617 -14.35 35.46 11.80
C SER A 617 -14.31 34.78 10.43
N VAL A 618 -15.11 33.73 10.24
CA VAL A 618 -15.25 32.96 9.00
C VAL A 618 -16.72 32.79 8.62
N VAL A 619 -17.01 32.81 7.33
CA VAL A 619 -18.35 32.63 6.76
C VAL A 619 -18.34 31.55 5.69
N SER A 620 -19.49 30.90 5.47
CA SER A 620 -19.70 30.02 4.33
C SER A 620 -20.31 30.80 3.18
N ILE A 621 -19.70 30.65 2.00
CA ILE A 621 -20.17 31.21 0.75
C ILE A 621 -20.66 30.06 -0.12
N THR A 622 -21.90 30.17 -0.59
CA THR A 622 -22.50 29.24 -1.55
C THR A 622 -22.76 29.99 -2.85
N LEU A 623 -22.19 29.49 -3.93
CA LEU A 623 -22.28 30.03 -5.27
C LEU A 623 -23.17 29.13 -6.13
N GLU A 624 -24.19 29.72 -6.74
CA GLU A 624 -25.02 29.07 -7.75
C GLU A 624 -24.47 29.37 -9.15
N VAL A 625 -23.90 28.34 -9.78
CA VAL A 625 -23.31 28.40 -11.12
C VAL A 625 -24.36 27.99 -12.16
N PRO A 626 -24.76 28.91 -13.06
CA PRO A 626 -25.76 28.61 -14.08
C PRO A 626 -25.33 27.47 -15.01
N ARG A 627 -26.27 26.60 -15.38
CA ARG A 627 -26.03 25.44 -16.25
C ARG A 627 -25.34 25.78 -17.56
N SER A 628 -25.68 26.92 -18.15
CA SER A 628 -25.10 27.40 -19.42
C SER A 628 -23.57 27.59 -19.37
N ARG A 629 -23.02 27.85 -18.17
CA ARG A 629 -21.58 28.02 -17.95
C ARG A 629 -20.80 26.72 -17.91
N LEU A 630 -21.47 25.58 -17.77
CA LEU A 630 -20.85 24.25 -17.73
C LEU A 630 -20.64 23.63 -19.12
N SER A 631 -21.08 24.31 -20.18
CA SER A 631 -20.96 23.82 -21.56
C SER A 631 -19.53 23.48 -22.03
N PRO A 632 -18.44 24.11 -21.53
CA PRO A 632 -17.07 23.68 -21.84
C PRO A 632 -16.79 22.22 -21.48
N PHE A 633 -17.43 21.70 -20.42
CA PHE A 633 -17.25 20.33 -19.96
C PHE A 633 -18.21 19.37 -20.67
N THR A 634 -19.48 19.73 -20.79
CA THR A 634 -20.51 18.82 -21.34
C THR A 634 -20.43 18.65 -22.85
N LYS A 635 -19.78 19.57 -23.58
CA LYS A 635 -19.60 19.47 -25.05
C LYS A 635 -18.27 18.84 -25.45
N MET A 636 -17.34 18.67 -24.51
CA MET A 636 -16.04 18.08 -24.78
C MET A 636 -16.15 16.54 -24.77
N PRO A 637 -15.49 15.83 -25.71
CA PRO A 637 -15.42 14.37 -25.64
C PRO A 637 -14.79 13.92 -24.32
N LEU A 638 -15.35 12.89 -23.67
CA LEU A 638 -14.88 12.36 -22.36
C LEU A 638 -13.36 12.10 -22.36
N ILE A 639 -12.85 11.58 -23.48
CA ILE A 639 -11.43 11.28 -23.72
C ILE A 639 -10.52 12.51 -23.53
N LYS A 640 -10.99 13.70 -23.88
CA LYS A 640 -10.21 14.95 -23.76
C LYS A 640 -10.43 15.69 -22.45
N LEU A 641 -11.50 15.34 -21.74
CA LEU A 641 -11.94 16.05 -20.54
C LEU A 641 -10.96 15.85 -19.37
N GLY A 642 -10.44 14.63 -19.22
CA GLY A 642 -9.68 14.23 -18.04
C GLY A 642 -10.50 14.38 -16.76
N THR A 643 -9.82 14.60 -15.63
CA THR A 643 -10.44 14.83 -14.30
C THR A 643 -9.88 16.13 -13.69
N PRO A 644 -10.28 17.31 -14.18
CA PRO A 644 -9.72 18.56 -13.72
C PRO A 644 -10.16 18.84 -12.28
N TYR A 645 -9.25 19.40 -11.48
CA TYR A 645 -9.53 19.83 -10.12
C TYR A 645 -10.11 21.23 -10.10
N ILE A 646 -10.79 21.58 -9.00
CA ILE A 646 -11.52 22.84 -8.90
C ILE A 646 -11.13 23.64 -7.67
N ASN A 647 -11.31 24.96 -7.76
CA ASN A 647 -11.25 25.86 -6.62
C ASN A 647 -12.27 27.00 -6.78
N ALA A 648 -12.74 27.53 -5.66
CA ALA A 648 -13.46 28.79 -5.61
C ALA A 648 -12.47 29.98 -5.65
N VAL A 649 -12.97 31.14 -6.05
CA VAL A 649 -12.18 32.37 -6.24
C VAL A 649 -12.90 33.54 -5.62
N ILE A 650 -12.16 34.39 -4.91
CA ILE A 650 -12.59 35.73 -4.48
C ILE A 650 -11.50 36.72 -4.93
N GLN A 651 -11.87 37.72 -5.72
CA GLN A 651 -10.90 38.70 -6.24
C GLN A 651 -11.50 40.08 -6.42
N SER A 652 -10.63 41.10 -6.46
CA SER A 652 -11.04 42.43 -6.92
C SER A 652 -11.40 42.38 -8.41
N LYS A 653 -12.42 43.16 -8.83
CA LYS A 653 -12.78 43.34 -10.24
C LYS A 653 -11.60 43.83 -11.09
N HIS A 654 -10.66 44.56 -10.50
CA HIS A 654 -9.46 45.06 -11.17
C HIS A 654 -8.28 44.08 -11.13
N GLY A 655 -8.42 42.91 -10.47
CA GLY A 655 -7.36 41.92 -10.34
C GLY A 655 -6.21 42.35 -9.42
N THR A 656 -6.40 43.36 -8.56
CA THR A 656 -5.38 43.87 -7.63
C THR A 656 -5.02 42.87 -6.53
N TRP A 657 -5.97 42.02 -6.14
CA TRP A 657 -5.78 40.92 -5.20
C TRP A 657 -6.71 39.76 -5.58
N GLN A 658 -6.27 38.54 -5.25
CA GLN A 658 -6.99 37.30 -5.50
C GLN A 658 -6.77 36.31 -4.35
N ASN A 659 -7.82 35.58 -4.00
CA ASN A 659 -7.82 34.49 -3.03
C ASN A 659 -8.47 33.25 -3.63
N LEU A 660 -7.81 32.10 -3.48
CA LEU A 660 -8.26 30.81 -3.99
C LEU A 660 -8.60 29.87 -2.82
N PHE A 661 -9.65 29.07 -3.01
CA PHE A 661 -10.13 28.12 -2.01
C PHE A 661 -10.41 26.77 -2.66
N SER A 662 -9.61 25.76 -2.32
CA SER A 662 -9.65 24.41 -2.89
C SER A 662 -10.45 23.40 -2.03
N SER A 663 -10.73 23.72 -0.77
CA SER A 663 -11.62 22.98 0.12
C SER A 663 -13.07 23.39 -0.13
N VAL A 664 -13.62 22.84 -1.20
CA VAL A 664 -14.98 23.10 -1.68
C VAL A 664 -15.90 21.90 -1.44
N GLN A 665 -17.20 22.14 -1.51
CA GLN A 665 -18.27 21.14 -1.54
C GLN A 665 -19.14 21.39 -2.77
N LEU A 666 -19.49 20.33 -3.49
CA LEU A 666 -20.31 20.40 -4.70
C LEU A 666 -21.63 19.67 -4.52
N ALA A 667 -22.66 20.13 -5.23
CA ALA A 667 -23.83 19.33 -5.63
C ALA A 667 -24.58 20.05 -6.76
N PHE A 668 -25.41 19.33 -7.50
CA PHE A 668 -26.44 19.95 -8.32
C PHE A 668 -27.72 20.09 -7.50
N GLY A 669 -28.47 21.18 -7.67
CA GLY A 669 -29.72 21.32 -6.94
C GLY A 669 -30.26 22.74 -6.86
N GLN A 670 -31.21 22.92 -5.93
CA GLN A 670 -31.85 24.20 -5.63
C GLN A 670 -31.45 24.68 -4.24
N VAL A 671 -31.14 25.98 -4.14
CA VAL A 671 -30.93 26.65 -2.86
C VAL A 671 -32.26 27.00 -2.21
N LEU A 672 -32.42 26.59 -0.96
CA LEU A 672 -33.53 26.97 -0.08
C LEU A 672 -32.97 27.85 1.04
N THR A 673 -33.66 28.93 1.39
CA THR A 673 -33.22 29.88 2.41
C THR A 673 -34.16 29.90 3.61
N SER A 674 -33.61 30.15 4.79
CA SER A 674 -34.38 30.37 6.02
C SER A 674 -33.85 31.61 6.75
N GLY A 675 -34.78 32.44 7.26
CA GLY A 675 -34.47 33.75 7.82
C GLY A 675 -34.26 34.86 6.77
N ALA A 676 -34.20 36.11 7.23
CA ALA A 676 -33.90 37.26 6.36
C ALA A 676 -32.39 37.38 6.13
N ARG A 677 -31.94 37.72 4.91
CA ARG A 677 -30.51 37.92 4.58
C ARG A 677 -29.80 38.94 5.47
N THR A 678 -30.55 39.87 6.05
CA THR A 678 -30.05 40.91 6.96
C THR A 678 -29.96 40.46 8.42
N SER A 679 -30.36 39.21 8.72
CA SER A 679 -30.41 38.65 10.07
C SER A 679 -29.30 37.64 10.31
N ASP A 680 -28.82 37.61 11.55
CA ASP A 680 -27.78 36.70 12.05
C ASP A 680 -28.13 35.22 11.94
N ASN A 681 -29.41 34.88 11.77
CA ASN A 681 -29.91 33.51 11.63
C ASN A 681 -30.12 33.08 10.17
N PHE A 682 -29.73 33.91 9.18
CA PHE A 682 -29.82 33.54 7.77
C PHE A 682 -29.03 32.26 7.49
N SER A 683 -29.71 31.27 6.91
CA SER A 683 -29.16 29.96 6.62
C SER A 683 -29.61 29.46 5.26
N VAL A 684 -28.81 28.55 4.71
CA VAL A 684 -29.04 27.90 3.41
C VAL A 684 -29.15 26.40 3.62
N SER A 685 -30.14 25.79 2.99
CA SER A 685 -30.23 24.36 2.78
C SER A 685 -30.29 24.05 1.29
N ILE A 686 -29.80 22.90 0.88
CA ILE A 686 -29.74 22.49 -0.52
C ILE A 686 -30.66 21.29 -0.72
N LEU A 687 -31.58 21.43 -1.68
CA LEU A 687 -32.36 20.32 -2.22
C LEU A 687 -31.64 19.81 -3.47
N GLU A 688 -31.04 18.62 -3.37
CA GLU A 688 -30.19 18.09 -4.43
C GLU A 688 -30.98 17.56 -5.63
N ASP A 689 -30.44 17.80 -6.83
CA ASP A 689 -30.85 17.17 -8.08
C ASP A 689 -30.00 15.92 -8.29
N HIS A 690 -30.56 14.77 -7.92
CA HIS A 690 -29.91 13.47 -8.09
C HIS A 690 -29.67 13.06 -9.55
N SER A 691 -30.17 13.82 -10.54
CA SER A 691 -29.84 13.62 -11.95
C SER A 691 -28.48 14.25 -12.33
N GLY A 692 -27.88 15.05 -11.44
CA GLY A 692 -26.52 15.58 -11.57
C GLY A 692 -26.20 16.22 -12.93
N TRP A 693 -25.18 15.70 -13.62
CA TRP A 693 -24.76 16.14 -14.96
C TRP A 693 -25.76 15.87 -16.08
N LYS A 694 -26.73 14.97 -15.87
CA LYS A 694 -27.87 14.75 -16.77
C LYS A 694 -29.09 15.62 -16.41
N GLY A 695 -29.09 16.21 -15.21
CA GLY A 695 -30.14 17.08 -14.70
C GLY A 695 -30.21 18.46 -15.35
N LYS A 696 -31.11 19.30 -14.83
CA LYS A 696 -31.32 20.68 -15.31
C LYS A 696 -30.92 21.74 -14.28
N SER A 697 -30.69 21.33 -13.03
CA SER A 697 -30.39 22.23 -11.93
C SER A 697 -29.01 22.88 -12.09
N PRO A 698 -28.79 24.07 -11.52
CA PRO A 698 -27.47 24.69 -11.47
C PRO A 698 -26.50 23.86 -10.62
N LEU A 699 -25.20 24.10 -10.83
CA LEU A 699 -24.15 23.56 -9.96
C LEU A 699 -23.97 24.48 -8.76
N LEU A 700 -24.04 23.93 -7.56
CA LEU A 700 -23.83 24.65 -6.32
C LEU A 700 -22.43 24.34 -5.79
N ILE A 701 -21.70 25.40 -5.42
CA ILE A 701 -20.34 25.31 -4.89
C ILE A 701 -20.31 26.02 -3.55
N SER A 702 -19.94 25.33 -2.48
CA SER A 702 -19.83 25.92 -1.15
C SER A 702 -18.41 25.82 -0.62
N PHE A 703 -17.93 26.89 0.00
CA PHE A 703 -16.62 26.96 0.63
C PHE A 703 -16.64 27.91 1.82
N VAL A 704 -15.58 27.90 2.63
CA VAL A 704 -15.45 28.74 3.83
C VAL A 704 -14.31 29.71 3.62
N ALA A 705 -14.55 30.98 3.96
CA ALA A 705 -13.59 32.06 3.79
C ALA A 705 -13.58 32.99 5.02
N PRO A 706 -12.48 33.74 5.26
CA PRO A 706 -12.47 34.79 6.27
C PRO A 706 -13.53 35.85 5.96
N ALA A 707 -14.27 36.32 6.95
CA ALA A 707 -15.28 37.35 6.70
C ALA A 707 -14.63 38.70 6.33
N TRP A 708 -13.43 38.98 6.83
CA TRP A 708 -12.73 40.25 6.60
C TRP A 708 -12.36 40.50 5.14
N ILE A 709 -12.06 39.45 4.36
CA ILE A 709 -11.71 39.63 2.93
C ILE A 709 -12.91 40.13 2.11
N LEU A 710 -14.14 39.84 2.57
CA LEU A 710 -15.37 40.33 1.95
C LEU A 710 -15.64 41.80 2.27
N LEU A 711 -14.90 42.39 3.21
CA LEU A 711 -15.05 43.76 3.67
C LEU A 711 -14.07 44.74 3.01
N ILE A 712 -13.04 44.26 2.30
CA ILE A 712 -11.98 45.09 1.70
C ILE A 712 -12.56 46.06 0.66
N GLU A 713 -13.22 45.52 -0.37
CA GLU A 713 -13.83 46.29 -1.46
C GLU A 713 -15.17 45.65 -1.89
N PRO A 714 -16.19 45.60 -1.02
CA PRO A 714 -17.37 44.74 -1.20
C PRO A 714 -18.11 44.98 -2.52
N GLU A 715 -18.18 46.24 -2.96
CA GLU A 715 -18.94 46.65 -4.15
C GLU A 715 -18.29 46.25 -5.48
N ILE A 716 -16.98 46.03 -5.48
CA ILE A 716 -16.21 45.60 -6.66
C ILE A 716 -15.57 44.23 -6.47
N THR A 717 -15.89 43.52 -5.39
CA THR A 717 -15.43 42.16 -5.16
C THR A 717 -16.22 41.20 -6.06
N LEU A 718 -15.51 40.29 -6.71
CA LEU A 718 -16.08 39.22 -7.50
C LEU A 718 -15.87 37.88 -6.79
N VAL A 719 -16.87 37.01 -6.87
CA VAL A 719 -16.82 35.62 -6.39
C VAL A 719 -17.08 34.69 -7.56
N GLY A 720 -16.37 33.58 -7.61
CA GLY A 720 -16.53 32.63 -8.69
C GLY A 720 -15.89 31.29 -8.45
N PHE A 721 -15.76 30.56 -9.55
CA PHE A 721 -15.25 29.19 -9.62
C PHE A 721 -14.35 29.06 -10.85
N SER A 722 -13.16 28.48 -10.65
CA SER A 722 -12.18 28.17 -11.69
C SER A 722 -11.69 26.73 -11.57
N LEU A 723 -11.06 26.24 -12.63
CA LEU A 723 -10.25 25.02 -12.53
C LEU A 723 -8.93 25.33 -11.81
N TYR A 724 -8.43 24.33 -11.08
CA TYR A 724 -7.10 24.40 -10.49
C TYR A 724 -6.05 24.38 -11.59
N THR A 725 -5.08 25.28 -11.49
CA THR A 725 -3.99 25.38 -12.47
C THR A 725 -3.06 24.18 -12.35
N THR A 726 -3.22 23.21 -13.24
CA THR A 726 -2.27 22.10 -13.44
C THR A 726 -1.76 22.10 -14.89
N PRO A 727 -0.64 21.42 -15.18
CA PRO A 727 -0.15 21.30 -16.56
C PRO A 727 -1.24 20.80 -17.53
N ILE A 728 -1.92 19.69 -17.21
CA ILE A 728 -2.97 19.12 -18.07
C ILE A 728 -4.19 20.04 -18.16
N ALA A 729 -4.65 20.63 -17.05
CA ALA A 729 -5.80 21.53 -17.06
C ALA A 729 -5.51 22.79 -17.90
N SER A 730 -4.31 23.35 -17.78
CA SER A 730 -3.86 24.52 -18.55
C SER A 730 -3.82 24.23 -20.04
N MET A 731 -3.20 23.11 -20.45
CA MET A 731 -3.12 22.72 -21.86
C MET A 731 -4.50 22.46 -22.47
N THR A 732 -5.41 21.88 -21.69
CA THR A 732 -6.73 21.45 -22.18
C THR A 732 -7.75 22.59 -22.22
N PHE A 733 -7.80 23.40 -21.15
CA PHE A 733 -8.90 24.34 -20.92
C PHE A 733 -8.51 25.81 -21.09
N ALA A 734 -7.23 26.19 -21.08
CA ALA A 734 -6.85 27.59 -21.31
C ALA A 734 -7.33 28.16 -22.67
N PRO A 735 -7.36 27.38 -23.77
CA PRO A 735 -7.94 27.85 -25.03
C PRO A 735 -9.45 28.15 -24.97
N ILE A 736 -10.16 27.63 -23.97
CA ILE A 736 -11.63 27.72 -23.84
C ILE A 736 -12.04 28.70 -22.74
N LEU A 737 -11.36 28.63 -21.58
CA LEU A 737 -11.67 29.38 -20.36
C LEU A 737 -10.75 30.58 -20.13
N GLY A 738 -9.72 30.75 -20.97
CA GLY A 738 -8.67 31.75 -20.78
C GLY A 738 -7.58 31.30 -19.80
N LYS A 739 -6.56 32.14 -19.61
CA LYS A 739 -5.35 31.81 -18.82
C LYS A 739 -5.65 31.53 -17.35
N ASP A 740 -6.67 32.16 -16.79
CA ASP A 740 -7.06 32.01 -15.39
C ASP A 740 -8.07 30.87 -15.14
N LEU A 741 -8.47 30.16 -16.22
CA LEU A 741 -9.37 29.00 -16.16
C LEU A 741 -10.71 29.25 -15.45
N PHE A 742 -11.22 30.49 -15.49
CA PHE A 742 -12.51 30.85 -14.88
C PHE A 742 -13.67 30.19 -15.61
N VAL A 743 -14.52 29.48 -14.87
CA VAL A 743 -15.76 28.89 -15.38
C VAL A 743 -16.92 29.87 -15.21
N PHE A 744 -17.01 30.49 -14.04
CA PHE A 744 -18.04 31.47 -13.70
C PHE A 744 -17.53 32.46 -12.67
N MET A 745 -17.87 33.74 -12.86
CA MET A 745 -17.56 34.84 -11.97
C MET A 745 -18.79 35.75 -11.89
N THR A 746 -19.10 36.27 -10.70
CA THR A 746 -20.17 37.24 -10.49
C THR A 746 -19.81 38.21 -9.36
N SER A 747 -20.57 39.30 -9.22
CA SER A 747 -20.36 40.26 -8.13
C SER A 747 -20.76 39.65 -6.79
N LEU A 748 -20.01 39.95 -5.72
CA LEU A 748 -20.34 39.57 -4.35
C LEU A 748 -21.77 40.01 -3.95
N GLY A 749 -22.23 41.15 -4.47
CA GLY A 749 -23.58 41.69 -4.22
C GLY A 749 -24.70 41.03 -5.03
N ASN A 750 -24.40 40.06 -5.90
CA ASN A 750 -25.43 39.36 -6.67
C ASN A 750 -26.15 38.33 -5.79
N GLU A 751 -27.21 38.78 -5.12
CA GLU A 751 -28.00 37.93 -4.22
C GLU A 751 -28.68 36.73 -4.91
N ALA A 752 -28.84 36.75 -6.24
CA ALA A 752 -29.41 35.63 -6.97
C ALA A 752 -28.45 34.44 -7.06
N ASN A 753 -27.14 34.70 -7.14
CA ASN A 753 -26.13 33.65 -7.32
C ASN A 753 -25.24 33.45 -6.08
N VAL A 754 -25.18 34.41 -5.16
CA VAL A 754 -24.28 34.39 -4.01
C VAL A 754 -25.07 34.40 -2.70
N PHE A 755 -24.76 33.42 -1.85
CA PHE A 755 -25.36 33.26 -0.54
C PHE A 755 -24.26 33.20 0.51
N ILE A 756 -24.28 34.15 1.46
CA ILE A 756 -23.31 34.24 2.56
C ILE A 756 -24.04 33.88 3.84
N THR A 757 -23.50 32.92 4.59
CA THR A 757 -24.13 32.34 5.78
C THR A 757 -23.09 32.07 6.86
N LYS A 758 -23.53 32.00 8.13
CA LYS A 758 -22.61 31.68 9.25
C LYS A 758 -22.23 30.20 9.28
N GLY A 759 -23.17 29.31 8.92
CA GLY A 759 -22.97 27.86 8.84
C GLY A 759 -22.87 27.39 7.39
N ARG A 760 -22.33 26.19 7.16
CA ARG A 760 -22.34 25.57 5.83
C ARG A 760 -23.74 25.03 5.48
N PRO A 761 -24.08 24.88 4.19
CA PRO A 761 -25.37 24.31 3.80
C PRO A 761 -25.63 22.93 4.41
N ASN A 762 -26.88 22.68 4.79
CA ASN A 762 -27.35 21.43 5.42
C ASN A 762 -26.57 21.00 6.67
N ASN A 763 -25.85 21.94 7.30
CA ASN A 763 -24.98 21.66 8.44
C ASN A 763 -25.26 22.62 9.61
N ILE A 764 -25.20 22.07 10.82
CA ILE A 764 -25.45 22.83 12.06
C ILE A 764 -24.23 23.71 12.42
N GLY A 765 -23.07 23.47 11.81
CA GLY A 765 -21.87 24.29 12.01
C GLY A 765 -20.65 23.92 11.15
N MET A 766 -19.51 24.46 11.55
CA MET A 766 -18.21 24.16 10.92
C MET A 766 -17.74 22.73 11.27
N PRO A 767 -16.85 22.14 10.46
CA PRO A 767 -16.24 20.86 10.76
C PRO A 767 -15.62 20.85 12.16
N ARG A 768 -15.85 19.78 12.91
CA ARG A 768 -15.25 19.57 14.24
C ARG A 768 -14.34 18.36 14.14
N VAL A 769 -13.14 18.47 14.71
CA VAL A 769 -12.26 17.30 14.91
C VAL A 769 -11.73 17.42 16.32
N MET A 770 -12.57 17.04 17.28
CA MET A 770 -12.09 16.78 18.63
C MET A 770 -11.60 15.35 18.66
N GLU A 771 -10.29 15.16 18.68
CA GLU A 771 -9.80 14.18 19.64
C GLU A 771 -9.49 15.02 20.87
N ARG A 772 -10.02 14.64 22.03
CA ARG A 772 -9.45 15.11 23.29
C ARG A 772 -7.92 15.00 23.13
N PRO A 773 -7.11 15.95 23.64
CA PRO A 773 -5.75 15.57 24.00
C PRO A 773 -5.91 14.23 24.70
N VAL A 774 -5.10 13.22 24.38
CA VAL A 774 -4.84 12.22 25.43
C VAL A 774 -4.53 13.11 26.61
N ASP A 775 -5.45 13.15 27.58
CA ASP A 775 -5.28 14.02 28.71
C ASP A 775 -3.85 13.76 29.12
N ALA A 776 -3.11 14.82 29.41
CA ALA A 776 -2.14 14.65 30.45
C ALA A 776 -2.95 14.01 31.59
N GLU A 777 -3.01 12.67 31.64
CA GLU A 777 -3.07 11.94 32.88
C GLU A 777 -1.97 12.65 33.63
N MET A 778 -2.43 13.59 34.46
CA MET A 778 -1.62 14.54 35.20
C MET A 778 -0.41 13.75 35.59
N ALA A 779 0.76 14.07 34.99
CA ALA A 779 1.94 13.23 35.06
C ALA A 779 1.98 12.65 36.46
N LYS A 780 1.51 11.40 36.62
CA LYS A 780 1.49 10.78 37.94
C LYS A 780 2.96 10.79 38.25
N LYS A 781 3.37 11.54 39.29
CA LYS A 781 4.78 11.65 39.66
C LYS A 781 5.35 10.25 39.49
N PRO A 782 6.32 10.05 38.58
CA PRO A 782 6.75 8.71 38.26
C PRO A 782 7.08 8.02 39.57
N GLN A 783 6.47 6.85 39.82
CA GLN A 783 6.87 5.99 40.93
C GLN A 783 8.31 5.45 40.73
N ASN A 784 8.93 5.79 39.59
CA ASN A 784 10.24 5.37 39.12
C ASN A 784 11.37 6.26 39.67
N ASP A 785 12.58 5.70 39.66
CA ASP A 785 13.81 6.34 40.16
C ASP A 785 14.34 7.46 39.27
N TYR A 786 13.84 7.54 38.03
CA TYR A 786 14.26 8.49 37.00
C TYR A 786 13.09 8.82 36.04
N TYR A 787 13.25 9.87 35.24
CA TYR A 787 12.43 10.11 34.05
C TYR A 787 13.31 10.43 32.84
N THR A 788 12.82 10.10 31.64
CA THR A 788 13.54 10.30 30.37
C THR A 788 12.74 11.20 29.43
N THR A 789 13.40 12.16 28.81
CA THR A 789 12.84 12.97 27.71
C THR A 789 13.68 12.82 26.45
N ILE A 790 13.04 12.77 25.28
CA ILE A 790 13.72 12.65 24.00
C ILE A 790 13.56 13.95 23.22
N LYS A 791 14.68 14.54 22.80
CA LYS A 791 14.74 15.71 21.92
C LYS A 791 15.22 15.28 20.53
N ALA A 792 14.56 15.74 19.48
CA ALA A 792 14.97 15.53 18.09
C ALA A 792 16.08 16.50 17.69
N GLU A 793 17.11 15.98 17.02
CA GLU A 793 18.19 16.76 16.41
C GLU A 793 17.94 16.86 14.90
N ILE A 794 17.86 18.08 14.38
CA ILE A 794 17.55 18.38 12.99
C ILE A 794 18.76 19.01 12.32
N ASP A 795 19.11 18.53 11.13
CA ASP A 795 20.07 19.20 10.25
C ASP A 795 19.45 20.49 9.70
N PRO A 796 20.03 21.68 9.98
CA PRO A 796 19.53 22.93 9.45
C PRO A 796 19.58 23.04 7.92
N GLU A 797 20.53 22.35 7.27
CA GLU A 797 20.72 22.44 5.81
C GLU A 797 19.66 21.61 5.08
N ASN A 798 19.53 20.33 5.45
CA ASN A 798 18.62 19.41 4.78
C ASN A 798 17.21 19.39 5.39
N SER A 799 17.02 20.01 6.56
CA SER A 799 15.76 19.96 7.34
C SER A 799 15.30 18.52 7.60
N THR A 800 16.26 17.64 7.94
CA THR A 800 16.01 16.22 8.21
C THR A 800 16.50 15.84 9.60
N LEU A 801 15.90 14.80 10.16
CA LEU A 801 16.27 14.24 11.44
C LEU A 801 17.62 13.50 11.35
N THR A 802 18.59 13.93 12.16
CA THR A 802 19.94 13.34 12.20
C THR A 802 20.18 12.48 13.43
N GLY A 803 19.41 12.71 14.49
CA GLY A 803 19.63 12.05 15.77
C GLY A 803 18.59 12.44 16.81
N PHE A 804 18.84 11.95 18.02
CA PHE A 804 18.08 12.31 19.21
C PHE A 804 19.02 12.56 20.37
N THR A 805 18.63 13.46 21.27
CA THR A 805 19.21 13.58 22.59
C THR A 805 18.22 13.05 23.60
N ALA A 806 18.53 11.90 24.21
CA ALA A 806 17.79 11.39 25.36
C ALA A 806 18.37 11.99 26.64
N HIS A 807 17.54 12.64 27.44
CA HIS A 807 17.92 13.29 28.70
C HIS A 807 17.24 12.58 29.86
N ILE A 808 18.03 11.92 30.69
CA ILE A 808 17.62 11.05 31.80
C ILE A 808 17.92 11.78 33.11
N VAL A 809 16.90 12.08 33.90
CA VAL A 809 17.02 12.79 35.19
C VAL A 809 16.72 11.85 36.33
N PHE A 810 17.63 11.76 37.30
CA PHE A 810 17.51 10.90 38.46
C PHE A 810 16.76 11.60 39.60
N LEU A 811 15.74 10.94 40.15
CA LEU A 811 14.83 11.51 41.14
C LEU A 811 15.19 11.11 42.57
N LYS A 812 15.59 9.84 42.80
CA LYS A 812 15.96 9.33 44.13
C LYS A 812 17.38 9.72 44.52
N GLU A 813 17.56 10.10 45.78
CA GLU A 813 18.87 10.55 46.30
C GLU A 813 19.95 9.47 46.20
N GLU A 814 19.59 8.20 46.42
CA GLU A 814 20.47 7.04 46.24
C GLU A 814 21.06 6.98 44.82
N ALA A 815 20.23 7.12 43.79
CA ALA A 815 20.67 7.10 42.40
C ALA A 815 21.51 8.33 42.03
N LYS A 816 21.22 9.49 42.63
CA LYS A 816 22.07 10.69 42.47
C LYS A 816 23.45 10.50 43.09
N GLU A 817 23.53 9.89 44.27
CA GLU A 817 24.81 9.59 44.93
C GLU A 817 25.64 8.59 44.11
N ILE A 818 25.01 7.55 43.56
CA ILE A 818 25.67 6.63 42.63
C ILE A 818 26.27 7.41 41.46
N LEU A 819 25.48 8.28 40.80
CA LEU A 819 25.94 9.06 39.65
C LEU A 819 27.09 10.05 39.99
N LYS A 820 27.12 10.60 41.21
CA LYS A 820 28.24 11.47 41.68
C LYS A 820 29.58 10.73 41.70
N THR A 821 29.56 9.45 42.06
CA THR A 821 30.77 8.62 42.18
C THR A 821 31.18 7.92 40.88
N GLU A 822 30.29 7.89 39.89
CA GLU A 822 30.49 7.19 38.62
C GLU A 822 31.50 7.91 37.72
N LYS A 823 32.48 7.18 37.18
CA LYS A 823 33.52 7.72 36.30
C LYS A 823 33.13 7.64 34.83
N GLU A 824 32.60 6.50 34.41
CA GLU A 824 32.26 6.18 33.02
C GLU A 824 30.98 5.33 33.00
N LEU A 825 30.14 5.54 31.99
CA LEU A 825 28.90 4.79 31.80
C LEU A 825 29.08 3.87 30.60
N GLU A 826 28.69 2.61 30.76
CA GLU A 826 28.63 1.67 29.65
C GLU A 826 27.31 1.82 28.91
N LEU A 827 27.41 1.90 27.58
CA LEU A 827 26.28 1.95 26.67
C LEU A 827 26.22 0.64 25.89
N HIS A 828 25.13 -0.09 26.03
CA HIS A 828 24.87 -1.33 25.32
C HIS A 828 23.68 -1.14 24.37
N GLN A 829 23.67 -1.87 23.26
CA GLN A 829 22.57 -1.81 22.29
C GLN A 829 22.18 -3.20 21.83
N GLU A 830 20.99 -3.61 22.22
CA GLU A 830 20.44 -4.92 21.85
C GLU A 830 19.56 -4.84 20.61
N THR A 831 18.84 -3.73 20.43
CA THR A 831 17.98 -3.50 19.27
C THR A 831 18.36 -2.19 18.56
N PRO A 832 17.99 -2.00 17.28
CA PRO A 832 18.21 -0.74 16.60
C PRO A 832 17.52 0.45 17.28
N PHE A 833 16.51 0.22 18.13
CA PHE A 833 15.69 1.26 18.74
C PHE A 833 16.00 1.50 20.22
N THR A 834 16.65 0.58 20.93
CA THR A 834 16.85 0.67 22.38
C THR A 834 18.33 0.74 22.72
N LEU A 835 18.72 1.77 23.47
CA LEU A 835 20.04 1.86 24.10
C LEU A 835 19.90 1.65 25.61
N GLN A 836 20.69 0.74 26.17
CA GLN A 836 20.77 0.48 27.60
C GLN A 836 21.96 1.21 28.21
N VAL A 837 21.71 2.03 29.22
CA VAL A 837 22.75 2.67 30.04
C VAL A 837 22.89 1.93 31.36
N THR A 838 24.11 1.54 31.70
CA THR A 838 24.43 0.89 32.97
C THR A 838 25.08 1.89 33.94
N VAL A 839 24.50 2.03 35.14
CA VAL A 839 24.91 2.96 36.20
C VAL A 839 25.29 2.18 37.47
N GLY A 840 26.32 2.63 38.20
CA GLY A 840 26.68 2.11 39.51
C GLY A 840 27.36 0.74 39.47
N LYS A 841 28.36 0.54 38.61
CA LYS A 841 29.02 -0.77 38.39
C LYS A 841 28.05 -1.94 38.12
N GLY A 842 26.99 -1.70 37.35
CA GLY A 842 26.01 -2.75 37.00
C GLY A 842 24.81 -2.87 37.92
N THR A 843 24.67 -2.00 38.93
CA THR A 843 23.55 -2.05 39.89
C THR A 843 22.23 -1.53 39.32
N GLN A 844 22.27 -0.57 38.39
CA GLN A 844 21.07 -0.04 37.74
C GLN A 844 21.23 -0.04 36.22
N LYS A 845 20.30 -0.67 35.50
CA LYS A 845 20.20 -0.67 34.03
C LYS A 845 19.00 0.17 33.61
N ILE A 846 19.19 1.08 32.66
CA ILE A 846 18.17 1.99 32.17
C ILE A 846 18.06 1.83 30.66
N ASP A 847 16.93 1.32 30.20
CA ASP A 847 16.63 1.22 28.77
C ASP A 847 16.01 2.53 28.27
N VAL A 848 16.51 3.01 27.14
CA VAL A 848 16.01 4.20 26.43
C VAL A 848 15.56 3.78 25.04
N ASP A 849 14.25 3.84 24.82
CA ASP A 849 13.64 3.56 23.52
C ASP A 849 13.58 4.83 22.67
N PHE A 850 14.19 4.77 21.48
CA PHE A 850 14.21 5.83 20.50
C PHE A 850 13.11 5.65 19.44
N PRO A 851 12.50 6.75 18.95
CA PRO A 851 11.42 6.69 17.99
C PRO A 851 11.91 6.56 16.53
N ALA A 852 13.19 6.29 16.31
CA ALA A 852 13.76 5.81 15.06
C ALA A 852 15.06 5.05 15.35
N PRO A 853 15.55 4.19 14.45
CA PRO A 853 16.78 3.45 14.68
C PRO A 853 18.00 4.35 14.90
N VAL A 854 18.80 4.02 15.90
CA VAL A 854 20.04 4.72 16.27
C VAL A 854 21.23 3.77 16.33
N LEU A 855 22.44 4.31 16.40
CA LEU A 855 23.69 3.54 16.51
C LEU A 855 24.46 3.90 17.77
N HIS A 856 24.67 2.95 18.67
CA HIS A 856 25.41 3.17 19.92
C HIS A 856 26.86 3.62 19.68
N TRP A 857 27.55 3.05 18.69
CA TRP A 857 28.95 3.39 18.38
C TRP A 857 29.13 4.78 17.76
N LYS A 858 28.05 5.40 17.26
CA LYS A 858 28.00 6.83 16.89
C LYS A 858 27.38 7.70 17.98
N SER A 859 27.00 7.12 19.12
CA SER A 859 26.34 7.83 20.22
C SER A 859 27.36 8.36 21.22
N LYS A 860 27.04 9.49 21.85
CA LYS A 860 27.88 10.11 22.89
C LYS A 860 27.10 10.21 24.19
N VAL A 861 27.70 9.76 25.29
CA VAL A 861 27.12 9.90 26.63
C VAL A 861 27.74 11.10 27.34
N ARG A 862 26.91 11.96 27.94
CA ARG A 862 27.34 13.11 28.76
C ARG A 862 26.75 12.97 30.16
N ILE A 863 27.58 13.23 31.17
CA ILE A 863 27.20 13.05 32.58
C ILE A 863 27.27 14.39 33.30
N ALA A 864 26.16 14.83 33.89
CA ALA A 864 26.10 16.03 34.71
C ALA A 864 25.90 15.65 36.18
N ARG A 865 27.00 15.54 36.91
CA ARG A 865 27.02 15.04 38.31
C ARG A 865 26.36 16.00 39.30
N ALA A 866 26.57 17.30 39.14
CA ALA A 866 26.01 18.32 40.05
C ALA A 866 24.48 18.43 39.94
N SER A 867 23.96 18.29 38.72
CA SER A 867 22.52 18.39 38.41
C SER A 867 21.84 17.03 38.29
N ALA A 868 22.58 15.94 38.55
CA ALA A 868 22.15 14.54 38.54
C ALA A 868 21.35 14.10 37.30
N TYR A 869 21.93 14.30 36.11
CA TYR A 869 21.36 13.81 34.86
C TYR A 869 22.40 13.21 33.90
N VAL A 870 21.91 12.39 32.97
CA VAL A 870 22.68 11.80 31.87
C VAL A 870 22.04 12.17 30.54
N GLU A 871 22.85 12.50 29.54
CA GLU A 871 22.40 12.67 28.16
C GLU A 871 23.03 11.63 27.25
N ILE A 872 22.22 11.05 26.37
CA ILE A 872 22.67 10.20 25.27
C ILE A 872 22.35 10.96 23.97
N VAL A 873 23.39 11.44 23.30
CA VAL A 873 23.27 12.02 21.95
C VAL A 873 23.45 10.89 20.95
N ALA A 874 22.33 10.35 20.47
CA ALA A 874 22.26 9.21 19.58
C ALA A 874 22.09 9.65 18.11
N SER A 875 22.85 9.02 17.21
CA SER A 875 22.77 9.29 15.77
C SER A 875 21.85 8.29 15.09
N ILE A 876 20.99 8.77 14.19
CA ILE A 876 20.09 7.91 13.40
C ILE A 876 20.86 7.09 12.37
N THR A 877 20.36 5.88 12.09
CA THR A 877 20.72 5.10 10.90
C THR A 877 19.53 4.95 9.97
N ARG A 878 19.78 5.09 8.66
CA ARG A 878 18.79 4.80 7.60
C ARG A 878 18.78 3.33 7.18
N TYR A 879 19.85 2.59 7.46
CA TYR A 879 20.04 1.23 7.02
C TYR A 879 20.65 0.35 8.14
N PRO A 880 19.90 0.04 9.21
CA PRO A 880 20.37 -0.75 10.35
C PRO A 880 20.99 -2.07 9.93
N THR A 881 20.42 -2.74 8.91
CA THR A 881 20.94 -3.99 8.36
C THR A 881 22.37 -3.83 7.83
N LEU A 882 22.69 -2.68 7.20
CA LEU A 882 24.02 -2.38 6.67
C LEU A 882 24.97 -1.81 7.74
N ASP A 883 24.43 -1.23 8.81
CA ASP A 883 25.17 -0.56 9.90
C ASP A 883 25.40 -1.45 11.15
N GLY A 884 25.27 -2.78 11.02
CA GLY A 884 25.65 -3.76 12.06
C GLY A 884 24.53 -4.64 12.62
N PHE A 885 23.29 -4.50 12.14
CA PHE A 885 22.14 -5.32 12.56
C PHE A 885 21.70 -6.33 11.49
N SER A 886 22.65 -6.92 10.75
CA SER A 886 22.37 -7.85 9.64
C SER A 886 21.66 -9.15 10.07
N CYS A 887 21.68 -9.48 11.37
CA CYS A 887 21.05 -10.66 11.94
C CYS A 887 19.54 -10.52 12.24
N ILE A 888 18.95 -9.32 12.12
CA ILE A 888 17.53 -9.11 12.43
C ILE A 888 16.69 -9.34 11.16
N ILE A 889 16.25 -10.59 10.93
CA ILE A 889 15.38 -10.97 9.79
C ILE A 889 13.91 -11.02 10.21
N TYR A 890 13.55 -11.96 11.08
CA TYR A 890 12.17 -12.20 11.54
C TYR A 890 12.05 -12.04 13.05
N PRO A 891 12.14 -10.81 13.59
CA PRO A 891 12.07 -10.57 15.03
C PRO A 891 10.77 -11.10 15.65
N LEU A 892 10.89 -11.74 16.82
CA LEU A 892 9.79 -12.04 17.72
C LEU A 892 9.85 -11.08 18.90
N LEU A 893 8.68 -10.63 19.33
CA LEU A 893 8.54 -9.78 20.50
C LEU A 893 7.65 -10.48 21.52
N MET A 894 7.87 -10.16 22.79
CA MET A 894 7.01 -10.60 23.89
C MET A 894 5.77 -9.70 23.93
N GLY A 895 4.61 -10.27 23.61
CA GLY A 895 3.32 -9.61 23.72
C GLY A 895 2.72 -9.74 25.13
N LYS A 896 1.44 -9.35 25.24
CA LYS A 896 0.69 -9.41 26.51
C LYS A 896 0.80 -10.77 27.19
N GLN A 897 0.99 -10.74 28.52
CA GLN A 897 1.15 -11.94 29.37
C GLN A 897 2.40 -12.78 29.05
N GLY A 898 3.39 -12.23 28.32
CA GLY A 898 4.62 -12.92 27.94
C GLY A 898 4.42 -13.98 26.87
N ARG A 899 3.57 -13.69 25.87
CA ARG A 899 3.35 -14.58 24.72
C ARG A 899 4.29 -14.19 23.57
N PRO A 900 4.99 -15.13 22.93
CA PRO A 900 5.77 -14.86 21.72
C PRO A 900 4.87 -14.41 20.56
N MET A 901 5.23 -13.32 19.89
CA MET A 901 4.51 -12.74 18.77
C MET A 901 5.46 -12.51 17.60
N VAL A 902 5.09 -12.97 16.40
CA VAL A 902 5.86 -12.64 15.20
C VAL A 902 5.60 -11.19 14.78
N TRP A 903 6.66 -10.46 14.41
CA TRP A 903 6.56 -9.03 14.14
C TRP A 903 6.43 -8.68 12.65
N ASN A 904 7.15 -9.34 11.74
CA ASN A 904 7.15 -9.04 10.29
C ASN A 904 6.99 -10.25 9.35
N ILE A 905 6.60 -11.42 9.88
CA ILE A 905 6.35 -12.63 9.08
C ILE A 905 4.87 -13.04 9.20
N PRO A 906 4.16 -13.36 8.09
CA PRO A 906 2.73 -13.68 8.14
C PRO A 906 2.42 -14.97 8.91
N TYR A 907 1.41 -14.93 9.78
CA TYR A 907 0.73 -16.12 10.31
C TYR A 907 0.01 -16.85 9.17
N LEU A 908 0.19 -18.17 9.11
CA LEU A 908 -0.36 -19.02 8.07
C LEU A 908 -1.06 -20.23 8.70
N ASN A 909 -2.20 -20.61 8.13
CA ASN A 909 -2.85 -21.88 8.40
C ASN A 909 -2.34 -22.93 7.38
N PRO A 910 -1.45 -23.85 7.77
CA PRO A 910 -0.84 -24.80 6.83
C PRO A 910 -1.86 -25.69 6.12
N ASP A 911 -2.99 -25.98 6.78
CA ASP A 911 -4.00 -26.90 6.26
C ASP A 911 -4.79 -26.30 5.09
N CYS A 912 -4.74 -24.96 4.95
CA CYS A 912 -5.32 -24.24 3.82
C CYS A 912 -4.35 -24.03 2.65
N LEU A 913 -3.06 -24.31 2.82
CA LEU A 913 -2.05 -24.07 1.78
C LEU A 913 -1.95 -25.27 0.82
N PRO A 914 -2.07 -25.07 -0.51
CA PRO A 914 -1.91 -26.15 -1.49
C PRO A 914 -0.54 -26.82 -1.41
N ILE A 915 -0.52 -28.14 -1.59
CA ILE A 915 0.65 -29.00 -1.54
C ILE A 915 1.10 -29.32 -2.98
N VAL A 916 2.33 -28.94 -3.30
CA VAL A 916 2.95 -29.15 -4.61
C VAL A 916 3.27 -30.63 -4.81
N ASP A 917 3.00 -31.14 -6.01
CA ASP A 917 3.45 -32.48 -6.42
C ASP A 917 4.92 -32.44 -6.84
N ASP A 918 5.78 -32.75 -5.88
CA ASP A 918 7.24 -32.74 -5.97
C ASP A 918 7.83 -33.90 -6.79
N LYS A 919 6.99 -34.82 -7.29
CA LYS A 919 7.42 -35.90 -8.21
C LYS A 919 7.51 -35.43 -9.66
N ARG A 920 6.90 -34.29 -9.98
CA ARG A 920 6.89 -33.69 -11.32
C ARG A 920 7.98 -32.63 -11.47
N THR A 921 9.23 -33.02 -11.25
CA THR A 921 10.39 -32.11 -11.17
C THR A 921 10.53 -31.18 -12.38
N ASP A 922 10.26 -31.65 -13.60
CA ASP A 922 10.34 -30.83 -14.82
C ASP A 922 9.38 -29.63 -14.80
N ASP A 923 8.22 -29.78 -14.15
CA ASP A 923 7.21 -28.73 -14.00
C ASP A 923 7.55 -27.74 -12.89
N LEU A 924 8.60 -28.00 -12.09
CA LEU A 924 9.02 -27.17 -10.96
C LEU A 924 10.20 -26.24 -11.28
N LYS A 925 10.70 -26.22 -12.52
CA LYS A 925 11.84 -25.37 -12.94
C LYS A 925 11.67 -23.88 -12.63
N TRP A 926 10.42 -23.40 -12.56
CA TRP A 926 10.11 -22.02 -12.17
C TRP A 926 10.60 -21.67 -10.75
N LEU A 927 10.70 -22.66 -9.85
CA LEU A 927 11.09 -22.46 -8.45
C LEU A 927 12.53 -21.96 -8.35
N ALA A 928 13.42 -22.40 -9.24
CA ALA A 928 14.79 -21.89 -9.29
C ALA A 928 14.81 -20.39 -9.58
N GLY A 929 14.03 -19.94 -10.58
CA GLY A 929 13.87 -18.53 -10.90
C GLY A 929 13.30 -17.73 -9.73
N HIS A 930 12.23 -18.23 -9.11
CA HIS A 930 11.58 -17.59 -7.95
C HIS A 930 12.52 -17.48 -6.73
N ALA A 931 13.19 -18.57 -6.34
CA ALA A 931 14.11 -18.57 -5.20
C ALA A 931 15.34 -17.70 -5.45
N SER A 932 15.79 -17.55 -6.70
CA SER A 932 16.90 -16.66 -7.07
C SER A 932 16.57 -15.18 -6.83
N LEU A 933 15.29 -14.82 -6.74
CA LEU A 933 14.84 -13.45 -6.46
C LEU A 933 14.92 -13.09 -4.96
N MET A 934 15.31 -14.02 -4.09
CA MET A 934 15.63 -13.74 -2.68
C MET A 934 16.84 -12.80 -2.53
N PHE A 935 17.74 -12.86 -3.51
CA PHE A 935 19.03 -12.19 -3.46
C PHE A 935 18.94 -10.79 -4.06
N SER A 936 19.42 -9.78 -3.33
CA SER A 936 19.59 -8.43 -3.84
C SER A 936 20.70 -8.37 -4.91
N LYS A 937 20.78 -7.26 -5.65
CA LYS A 937 21.85 -7.04 -6.63
C LYS A 937 23.24 -7.16 -5.98
N ARG A 938 23.40 -6.60 -4.77
CA ARG A 938 24.63 -6.70 -3.96
C ARG A 938 24.95 -8.15 -3.63
N GLU A 939 23.97 -8.88 -3.09
CA GLU A 939 24.12 -10.29 -2.70
C GLU A 939 24.49 -11.18 -3.89
N ASN A 940 23.84 -11.01 -5.06
CA ASN A 940 24.19 -11.78 -6.26
C ASN A 940 25.59 -11.47 -6.79
N GLN A 941 26.03 -10.20 -6.78
CA GLN A 941 27.41 -9.86 -7.15
C GLN A 941 28.44 -10.51 -6.22
N LEU A 942 28.15 -10.64 -4.93
CA LEU A 942 29.00 -11.36 -3.97
C LEU A 942 29.02 -12.86 -4.26
N ARG A 943 27.88 -13.47 -4.57
CA ARG A 943 27.78 -14.89 -4.97
C ARG A 943 28.56 -15.17 -6.25
N GLU A 944 28.41 -14.34 -7.27
CA GLU A 944 29.11 -14.49 -8.55
C GLU A 944 30.62 -14.40 -8.41
N LYS A 945 31.12 -13.49 -7.55
CA LYS A 945 32.55 -13.38 -7.24
C LYS A 945 33.11 -14.59 -6.48
N ALA A 946 32.26 -15.30 -5.74
CA ALA A 946 32.65 -16.50 -5.01
C ALA A 946 32.70 -17.76 -5.91
N LEU A 947 31.96 -17.80 -7.04
CA LEU A 947 31.89 -18.97 -7.93
C LEU A 947 33.24 -19.44 -8.54
N PRO A 948 34.19 -18.56 -8.92
CA PRO A 948 35.49 -18.98 -9.48
C PRO A 948 36.51 -19.45 -8.43
N ALA A 949 36.31 -19.11 -7.15
CA ALA A 949 37.22 -19.46 -6.07
C ALA A 949 36.69 -20.73 -5.37
N SER A 950 37.21 -21.89 -5.77
CA SER A 950 36.80 -23.24 -5.35
C SER A 950 36.69 -23.50 -3.82
N GLU A 951 36.98 -22.56 -2.92
CA GLU A 951 36.99 -22.82 -1.47
C GLU A 951 36.52 -21.69 -0.55
N ALA A 952 36.17 -20.49 -1.03
CA ALA A 952 35.77 -19.40 -0.14
C ALA A 952 34.31 -19.01 -0.34
N LYS A 953 33.43 -19.44 0.58
CA LYS A 953 32.15 -18.74 0.79
C LYS A 953 32.46 -17.24 0.97
N PRO A 954 31.59 -16.33 0.52
CA PRO A 954 31.77 -14.91 0.80
C PRO A 954 31.75 -14.68 2.32
N HIS A 955 32.94 -14.65 2.94
CA HIS A 955 33.11 -14.48 4.37
C HIS A 955 32.57 -13.10 4.79
N GLY A 956 31.71 -13.08 5.82
CA GLY A 956 31.28 -11.85 6.49
C GLY A 956 29.85 -11.37 6.26
N ASP A 957 29.00 -12.08 5.49
CA ASP A 957 27.57 -11.75 5.36
C ASP A 957 26.68 -12.95 5.72
N ALA A 958 26.34 -13.07 7.01
CA ALA A 958 25.52 -14.16 7.57
C ALA A 958 24.13 -14.27 6.92
N LYS A 959 23.58 -13.15 6.43
CA LYS A 959 22.26 -13.13 5.79
C LYS A 959 22.32 -13.69 4.38
N LEU A 960 23.38 -13.38 3.63
CA LEU A 960 23.63 -13.97 2.33
C LEU A 960 23.80 -15.50 2.44
N THR A 961 24.63 -15.97 3.36
CA THR A 961 24.85 -17.42 3.54
C THR A 961 23.60 -18.14 4.04
N PHE A 962 22.82 -17.53 4.93
CA PHE A 962 21.50 -18.02 5.33
C PHE A 962 20.54 -18.17 4.14
N LYS A 963 20.49 -17.18 3.24
CA LYS A 963 19.70 -17.25 2.00
C LYS A 963 20.21 -18.35 1.06
N ASP A 964 21.51 -18.56 0.97
CA ASP A 964 22.11 -19.67 0.22
C ASP A 964 21.69 -21.05 0.76
N SER A 965 21.65 -21.19 2.08
CA SER A 965 21.15 -22.40 2.74
C SER A 965 19.67 -22.64 2.42
N LEU A 966 18.82 -21.61 2.50
CA LEU A 966 17.41 -21.69 2.11
C LEU A 966 17.23 -22.06 0.62
N PHE A 967 17.99 -21.41 -0.27
CA PHE A 967 17.97 -21.69 -1.70
C PHE A 967 18.33 -23.16 -1.98
N SER A 968 19.43 -23.63 -1.37
CA SER A 968 19.91 -25.00 -1.53
C SER A 968 18.89 -26.03 -1.04
N MET A 969 18.27 -25.81 0.13
CA MET A 969 17.21 -26.68 0.65
C MET A 969 16.04 -26.78 -0.35
N MET A 970 15.56 -25.66 -0.88
CA MET A 970 14.44 -25.67 -1.82
C MET A 970 14.78 -26.38 -3.14
N MET A 971 15.99 -26.18 -3.68
CA MET A 971 16.41 -26.85 -4.91
C MET A 971 16.54 -28.36 -4.71
N VAL A 972 17.11 -28.80 -3.58
CA VAL A 972 17.28 -30.22 -3.24
C VAL A 972 15.93 -30.90 -2.99
N VAL A 973 15.03 -30.28 -2.23
CA VAL A 973 13.67 -30.81 -1.98
C VAL A 973 12.90 -30.95 -3.30
N ALA A 974 13.00 -29.97 -4.20
CA ALA A 974 12.32 -30.02 -5.50
C ALA A 974 12.96 -30.99 -6.51
N GLY A 975 14.17 -31.50 -6.22
CA GLY A 975 14.95 -32.34 -7.13
C GLY A 975 15.58 -31.57 -8.31
N LEU A 976 15.73 -30.25 -8.18
CA LEU A 976 16.31 -29.36 -9.21
C LEU A 976 17.83 -29.28 -9.13
N GLN A 977 18.43 -29.63 -7.98
CA GLN A 977 19.87 -29.66 -7.77
C GLN A 977 20.28 -30.87 -6.94
N GLY A 978 21.33 -31.56 -7.38
CA GLY A 978 21.88 -32.72 -6.67
C GLY A 978 20.89 -33.89 -6.57
N ARG A 979 21.13 -34.77 -5.61
CA ARG A 979 20.20 -35.85 -5.27
C ARG A 979 19.05 -35.27 -4.44
N LYS A 980 17.81 -35.55 -4.85
CA LYS A 980 16.61 -35.16 -4.10
C LYS A 980 16.66 -35.73 -2.68
N CYS A 981 16.48 -34.87 -1.69
CA CYS A 981 16.56 -35.21 -0.27
C CYS A 981 15.57 -34.37 0.53
N MET A 982 14.93 -34.98 1.54
CA MET A 982 13.93 -34.36 2.40
C MET A 982 14.42 -34.13 3.83
N SER A 983 15.61 -34.66 4.17
CA SER A 983 16.19 -34.60 5.51
C SER A 983 17.48 -33.79 5.46
N PHE A 984 17.56 -32.73 6.26
CA PHE A 984 18.70 -31.83 6.29
C PHE A 984 19.31 -31.76 7.69
N ALA A 985 20.63 -31.55 7.73
CA ALA A 985 21.34 -31.22 8.97
C ALA A 985 22.16 -29.96 8.79
N LEU A 986 22.05 -29.00 9.71
CA LEU A 986 22.90 -27.81 9.76
C LEU A 986 24.14 -28.11 10.61
N SER A 987 25.33 -27.86 10.06
CA SER A 987 26.59 -28.25 10.68
C SER A 987 27.66 -27.16 10.58
N THR A 988 28.39 -26.85 11.65
CA THR A 988 29.49 -25.84 11.60
C THR A 988 30.85 -26.44 11.20
N SER A 989 30.93 -27.76 11.16
CA SER A 989 32.07 -28.56 10.70
C SER A 989 31.53 -29.92 10.25
N HIS A 990 32.32 -30.79 9.62
CA HIS A 990 31.82 -32.11 9.21
C HIS A 990 31.41 -33.04 10.39
N THR A 991 31.67 -32.66 11.64
CA THR A 991 31.43 -33.50 12.83
C THR A 991 30.42 -32.94 13.83
N SER A 992 30.02 -31.66 13.71
CA SER A 992 29.21 -30.96 14.72
C SER A 992 27.85 -30.56 14.18
N LEU A 993 26.89 -31.49 14.24
CA LEU A 993 25.49 -31.25 13.86
C LEU A 993 24.76 -30.43 14.93
N HIS A 994 23.97 -29.43 14.51
CA HIS A 994 23.24 -28.54 15.43
C HIS A 994 21.73 -28.62 15.29
N ILE A 995 21.20 -28.71 14.07
CA ILE A 995 19.76 -28.67 13.80
C ILE A 995 19.44 -29.71 12.73
N LEU A 996 18.46 -30.58 12.99
CA LEU A 996 17.88 -31.46 11.99
C LEU A 996 16.56 -30.88 11.48
N ILE A 997 16.35 -30.92 10.17
CA ILE A 997 15.15 -30.42 9.49
C ILE A 997 14.61 -31.51 8.57
N PHE A 998 13.38 -31.95 8.82
CA PHE A 998 12.70 -32.97 8.02
C PHE A 998 11.55 -32.31 7.28
N VAL A 999 11.67 -32.17 5.96
CA VAL A 999 10.65 -31.56 5.11
C VAL A 999 9.57 -32.60 4.80
N SER A 1000 8.32 -32.26 5.11
CA SER A 1000 7.15 -33.05 4.76
C SER A 1000 6.71 -32.76 3.32
N SER A 1001 6.62 -31.47 2.96
CA SER A 1001 6.16 -31.04 1.63
C SER A 1001 6.55 -29.60 1.28
N ILE A 1002 6.45 -29.26 -0.01
CA ILE A 1002 6.45 -27.87 -0.51
C ILE A 1002 5.00 -27.40 -0.58
N ARG A 1003 4.69 -26.26 0.03
CA ARG A 1003 3.36 -25.64 0.00
C ARG A 1003 3.37 -24.27 -0.67
N LEU A 1004 2.24 -23.89 -1.26
CA LEU A 1004 2.05 -22.57 -1.88
C LEU A 1004 1.47 -21.58 -0.86
N ASP A 1005 2.22 -20.53 -0.55
CA ASP A 1005 1.73 -19.35 0.16
C ASP A 1005 1.21 -18.34 -0.87
N LEU A 1006 -0.05 -18.57 -1.27
CA LEU A 1006 -0.66 -17.91 -2.42
C LEU A 1006 -0.84 -16.40 -2.24
N SER A 1007 -1.22 -15.93 -1.05
CA SER A 1007 -1.42 -14.50 -0.78
C SER A 1007 -0.12 -13.71 -0.64
N ASN A 1008 0.98 -14.38 -0.31
CA ASN A 1008 2.31 -13.76 -0.23
C ASN A 1008 3.19 -14.08 -1.45
N HIS A 1009 2.57 -14.61 -2.52
CA HIS A 1009 3.17 -14.85 -3.82
C HIS A 1009 4.43 -15.76 -3.77
N THR A 1010 4.46 -16.73 -2.85
CA THR A 1010 5.68 -17.53 -2.61
C THR A 1010 5.40 -18.99 -2.26
N VAL A 1011 6.45 -19.75 -1.95
CA VAL A 1011 6.38 -21.12 -1.42
C VAL A 1011 6.93 -21.20 0.01
N VAL A 1012 6.54 -22.24 0.72
CA VAL A 1012 7.10 -22.58 2.04
C VAL A 1012 7.40 -24.08 2.12
N LEU A 1013 8.42 -24.45 2.88
CA LEU A 1013 8.70 -25.83 3.27
C LEU A 1013 7.96 -26.12 4.58
N ASP A 1014 7.04 -27.08 4.55
CA ASP A 1014 6.36 -27.58 5.75
C ASP A 1014 7.22 -28.68 6.37
N ALA A 1015 7.84 -28.39 7.52
CA ALA A 1015 8.92 -29.20 8.06
C ALA A 1015 8.79 -29.46 9.56
N ALA A 1016 9.42 -30.54 10.03
CA ALA A 1016 9.65 -30.83 11.44
C ALA A 1016 11.12 -30.49 11.78
N VAL A 1017 11.32 -29.67 12.82
CA VAL A 1017 12.66 -29.20 13.22
C VAL A 1017 13.03 -29.75 14.60
N ILE A 1018 14.27 -30.22 14.72
CA ILE A 1018 14.87 -30.69 15.99
C ILE A 1018 16.22 -29.97 16.21
N PRO A 1019 16.27 -28.97 17.10
CA PRO A 1019 17.54 -28.45 17.60
C PRO A 1019 18.21 -29.50 18.48
N LEU A 1020 19.46 -29.87 18.17
CA LEU A 1020 20.21 -30.90 18.88
C LEU A 1020 20.81 -30.32 20.16
N VAL A 1021 20.56 -31.01 21.28
CA VAL A 1021 21.18 -30.73 22.58
C VAL A 1021 21.79 -32.00 23.18
N PRO A 1022 22.88 -31.91 23.96
CA PRO A 1022 23.59 -33.07 24.50
C PRO A 1022 22.71 -33.99 25.37
N SER A 1023 21.70 -33.42 26.03
CA SER A 1023 20.77 -34.14 26.90
C SER A 1023 19.86 -35.15 26.17
N MET A 1024 19.79 -35.10 24.82
CA MET A 1024 19.05 -36.08 24.02
C MET A 1024 19.70 -37.48 24.00
N GLY A 1025 20.97 -37.58 24.40
CA GLY A 1025 21.64 -38.84 24.72
C GLY A 1025 21.81 -39.82 23.53
N ASN A 1026 21.93 -41.10 23.87
CA ASN A 1026 22.28 -42.16 22.91
C ASN A 1026 21.20 -42.44 21.86
N THR A 1027 19.92 -42.19 22.17
CA THR A 1027 18.80 -42.40 21.23
C THR A 1027 18.98 -41.51 19.99
N MET A 1028 19.25 -40.22 20.19
CA MET A 1028 19.47 -39.29 19.08
C MET A 1028 20.76 -39.61 18.32
N ARG A 1029 21.84 -39.96 19.02
CA ARG A 1029 23.11 -40.37 18.38
C ARG A 1029 22.93 -41.58 17.47
N ARG A 1030 22.20 -42.61 17.92
CA ARG A 1030 21.90 -43.80 17.12
C ARG A 1030 21.04 -43.46 15.91
N PHE A 1031 20.00 -42.66 16.11
CA PHE A 1031 19.13 -42.19 15.03
C PHE A 1031 19.90 -41.42 13.96
N ILE A 1032 20.79 -40.50 14.35
CA ILE A 1032 21.65 -39.76 13.42
C ILE A 1032 22.55 -40.72 12.63
N GLY A 1033 23.14 -41.73 13.29
CA GLY A 1033 23.96 -42.74 12.63
C GLY A 1033 23.19 -43.52 11.57
N GLU A 1034 21.99 -43.99 11.91
CA GLU A 1034 21.10 -44.69 10.97
C GLU A 1034 20.59 -43.77 9.84
N LEU A 1035 20.38 -42.49 10.14
CA LEU A 1035 19.93 -41.49 9.16
C LEU A 1035 21.02 -41.16 8.13
N ALA A 1036 22.30 -41.15 8.55
CA ALA A 1036 23.43 -40.93 7.66
C ALA A 1036 23.54 -42.00 6.55
N ASP A 1037 23.07 -43.22 6.83
CA ASP A 1037 23.07 -44.35 5.88
C ASP A 1037 21.89 -44.33 4.88
N THR A 1038 20.92 -43.44 5.06
CA THR A 1038 19.71 -43.37 4.21
C THR A 1038 19.76 -42.26 3.17
N ASP A 1039 19.52 -41.01 3.58
CA ASP A 1039 19.51 -39.82 2.72
C ASP A 1039 19.47 -38.53 3.57
N LEU A 1040 20.58 -38.20 4.24
CA LEU A 1040 20.76 -36.95 5.00
C LEU A 1040 21.63 -35.95 4.24
N CYS A 1041 21.07 -34.79 3.87
CA CYS A 1041 21.81 -33.70 3.26
C CYS A 1041 22.40 -32.78 4.35
N THR A 1042 23.73 -32.70 4.44
CA THR A 1042 24.39 -31.80 5.41
C THR A 1042 24.69 -30.46 4.75
N ILE A 1043 24.17 -29.38 5.35
CA ILE A 1043 24.47 -28.00 4.97
C ILE A 1043 25.49 -27.45 5.96
N ASN A 1044 26.70 -27.19 5.46
CA ASN A 1044 27.74 -26.57 6.26
C ASN A 1044 27.42 -25.07 6.43
N VAL A 1045 27.30 -24.60 7.66
CA VAL A 1045 26.96 -23.22 8.03
C VAL A 1045 28.08 -22.57 8.83
N GLU A 1046 28.31 -21.28 8.66
CA GLU A 1046 29.25 -20.54 9.52
C GLU A 1046 28.64 -20.25 10.91
N ALA A 1047 29.47 -19.85 11.89
CA ALA A 1047 28.99 -19.60 13.25
C ALA A 1047 27.90 -18.51 13.32
N ASP A 1048 28.07 -17.42 12.57
CA ASP A 1048 27.09 -16.33 12.54
C ASP A 1048 25.84 -16.69 11.72
N GLU A 1049 26.00 -17.52 10.68
CA GLU A 1049 24.86 -18.11 9.95
C GLU A 1049 24.02 -19.02 10.86
N LEU A 1050 24.67 -19.83 11.71
CA LEU A 1050 23.98 -20.68 12.69
C LEU A 1050 23.20 -19.86 13.71
N LYS A 1051 23.77 -18.75 14.21
CA LYS A 1051 23.03 -17.83 15.10
C LYS A 1051 21.79 -17.28 14.41
N LEU A 1052 21.91 -16.91 13.15
CA LEU A 1052 20.78 -16.40 12.37
C LEU A 1052 19.69 -17.45 12.16
N TRP A 1053 20.06 -18.70 11.87
CA TRP A 1053 19.12 -19.83 11.86
C TRP A 1053 18.39 -19.98 13.20
N LYS A 1054 19.12 -19.94 14.32
CA LYS A 1054 18.52 -20.04 15.66
C LYS A 1054 17.57 -18.88 15.97
N GLN A 1055 17.83 -17.68 15.47
CA GLN A 1055 16.94 -16.51 15.61
C GLN A 1055 15.68 -16.64 14.74
N ALA A 1056 15.80 -17.15 13.51
CA ALA A 1056 14.67 -17.26 12.58
C ALA A 1056 13.73 -18.44 12.90
N LEU A 1057 14.25 -19.52 13.49
CA LEU A 1057 13.49 -20.75 13.76
C LEU A 1057 12.23 -20.54 14.62
N PRO A 1058 12.26 -19.81 15.75
CA PRO A 1058 11.05 -19.48 16.50
C PRO A 1058 9.98 -18.82 15.61
N ALA A 1059 10.37 -17.96 14.66
CA ALA A 1059 9.43 -17.25 13.80
C ALA A 1059 8.72 -18.20 12.83
N PHE A 1060 9.48 -19.13 12.24
CA PHE A 1060 8.93 -20.17 11.36
C PHE A 1060 7.99 -21.14 12.08
N ILE A 1061 8.12 -21.28 13.39
CA ILE A 1061 7.25 -22.13 14.23
C ILE A 1061 6.02 -21.37 14.70
N GLU A 1062 6.20 -20.19 15.30
CA GLU A 1062 5.11 -19.39 15.86
C GLU A 1062 4.10 -18.97 14.78
N ARG A 1063 4.56 -18.72 13.54
CA ARG A 1063 3.68 -18.35 12.42
C ARG A 1063 2.69 -19.43 12.00
N CYS A 1064 2.91 -20.70 12.35
CA CYS A 1064 2.09 -21.83 11.91
C CYS A 1064 1.64 -22.76 13.03
N LYS A 1065 1.79 -22.35 14.29
CA LYS A 1065 1.48 -23.19 15.45
C LYS A 1065 -0.01 -23.49 15.53
N THR A 1066 -0.32 -24.71 15.95
CA THR A 1066 -1.70 -25.20 16.24
C THR A 1066 -1.90 -25.49 17.73
N TRP A 1067 -0.98 -25.01 18.57
CA TRP A 1067 -0.91 -25.29 20.01
C TRP A 1067 -0.67 -24.01 20.81
N GLN A 1068 -0.94 -24.06 22.12
CA GLN A 1068 -0.73 -22.95 23.05
C GLN A 1068 0.52 -23.14 23.90
N HIS A 1069 1.17 -22.01 24.23
CA HIS A 1069 2.25 -21.96 25.22
C HIS A 1069 1.71 -22.28 26.61
N SER A 1070 2.49 -23.03 27.40
CA SER A 1070 2.17 -23.30 28.80
C SER A 1070 2.48 -22.09 29.69
N GLN A 1071 1.96 -22.08 30.92
CA GLN A 1071 2.29 -21.02 31.89
C GLN A 1071 3.79 -21.00 32.26
N ASN A 1072 4.46 -22.16 32.16
CA ASN A 1072 5.88 -22.35 32.44
C ASN A 1072 6.73 -22.37 31.15
N CYS A 1073 6.24 -21.75 30.07
CA CYS A 1073 6.99 -21.65 28.82
C CYS A 1073 8.36 -20.97 29.06
N GLU A 1074 9.42 -21.58 28.56
CA GLU A 1074 10.80 -21.14 28.80
C GLU A 1074 11.06 -19.73 28.28
N TYR A 1075 10.45 -19.37 27.15
CA TYR A 1075 10.52 -18.01 26.60
C TYR A 1075 9.98 -16.97 27.59
N LYS A 1076 8.91 -17.32 28.31
CA LYS A 1076 8.29 -16.43 29.30
C LYS A 1076 9.07 -16.40 30.60
N THR A 1077 9.58 -17.54 31.07
CA THR A 1077 10.32 -17.59 32.34
C THR A 1077 11.68 -16.90 32.24
N LEU A 1078 12.31 -16.95 31.07
CA LEU A 1078 13.61 -16.33 30.80
C LEU A 1078 13.48 -14.91 30.23
N ASP A 1079 12.28 -14.50 29.82
CA ASP A 1079 12.02 -13.24 29.11
C ASP A 1079 12.91 -13.07 27.86
N GLN A 1080 13.11 -14.17 27.13
CA GLN A 1080 14.11 -14.26 26.06
C GLN A 1080 13.66 -15.19 24.93
N ILE A 1081 13.81 -14.75 23.68
CA ILE A 1081 13.54 -15.52 22.47
C ILE A 1081 14.67 -15.29 21.45
N PRO A 1082 15.31 -16.35 20.89
CA PRO A 1082 15.25 -17.75 21.30
C PRO A 1082 15.79 -17.96 22.73
N ILE A 1083 15.67 -19.17 23.29
CA ILE A 1083 16.19 -19.48 24.64
C ILE A 1083 17.70 -19.24 24.72
N SER A 1084 18.43 -19.71 23.71
CA SER A 1084 19.87 -19.47 23.59
C SER A 1084 20.31 -19.49 22.13
N LEU A 1085 21.34 -18.69 21.83
CA LEU A 1085 22.08 -18.73 20.57
C LEU A 1085 23.32 -19.61 20.65
N ASP A 1086 23.74 -19.98 21.87
CA ASP A 1086 24.96 -20.73 22.13
C ASP A 1086 24.87 -22.16 21.58
N VAL A 1087 26.00 -22.65 21.09
CA VAL A 1087 26.14 -23.98 20.51
C VAL A 1087 25.76 -25.04 21.55
N PHE A 1088 24.98 -26.05 21.12
CA PHE A 1088 24.48 -27.16 21.95
C PHE A 1088 23.54 -26.78 23.11
N GLU A 1089 23.12 -25.53 23.22
CA GLU A 1089 22.06 -25.10 24.14
C GLU A 1089 20.67 -25.13 23.49
N PRO A 1090 19.58 -25.28 24.27
CA PRO A 1090 18.22 -25.22 23.76
C PRO A 1090 17.94 -23.90 23.04
N THR A 1091 17.41 -23.98 21.81
CA THR A 1091 16.99 -22.80 21.03
C THR A 1091 15.48 -22.54 21.16
N LEU A 1092 14.69 -23.60 21.25
CA LEU A 1092 13.23 -23.56 21.22
C LEU A 1092 12.60 -23.88 22.57
N CYS A 1093 11.45 -23.28 22.87
CA CYS A 1093 10.62 -23.71 24.01
C CYS A 1093 10.11 -25.15 23.80
N SER A 1094 9.85 -25.85 24.89
CA SER A 1094 9.33 -27.23 24.84
C SER A 1094 7.84 -27.30 24.52
N CYS A 1095 7.12 -26.18 24.50
CA CYS A 1095 5.66 -26.15 24.35
C CYS A 1095 5.16 -26.77 23.03
N GLY A 1096 5.96 -26.72 21.96
CA GLY A 1096 5.63 -27.28 20.64
C GLY A 1096 6.15 -28.68 20.38
N ALA A 1097 7.00 -29.21 21.26
CA ALA A 1097 7.71 -30.47 21.04
C ALA A 1097 6.72 -31.65 20.95
N GLY A 1098 6.84 -32.46 19.89
CA GLY A 1098 5.98 -33.62 19.64
C GLY A 1098 4.58 -33.29 19.13
N LYS A 1099 4.21 -32.02 18.99
CA LYS A 1099 2.89 -31.58 18.51
C LYS A 1099 2.87 -31.46 16.99
N LEU A 1100 2.93 -32.61 16.32
CA LEU A 1100 2.93 -32.72 14.86
C LEU A 1100 1.61 -33.32 14.35
N PRO A 1101 1.23 -33.04 13.08
CA PRO A 1101 0.16 -33.77 12.44
C PRO A 1101 0.40 -35.30 12.43
N PRO A 1102 -0.64 -36.12 12.42
CA PRO A 1102 -0.49 -37.57 12.24
C PRO A 1102 0.25 -37.90 10.93
N ASN A 1103 1.20 -38.83 10.98
CA ASN A 1103 2.00 -39.25 9.81
C ASN A 1103 2.73 -38.10 9.10
N PHE A 1104 3.14 -37.06 9.83
CA PHE A 1104 3.68 -35.84 9.24
C PHE A 1104 4.97 -36.04 8.42
N ILE A 1105 5.90 -36.87 8.91
CA ILE A 1105 7.16 -37.19 8.22
C ILE A 1105 7.11 -38.65 7.74
N PRO A 1106 6.85 -38.89 6.44
CA PRO A 1106 6.85 -40.23 5.89
C PRO A 1106 8.27 -40.71 5.56
N GLY A 1107 8.51 -42.02 5.67
CA GLY A 1107 9.70 -42.67 5.10
C GLY A 1107 11.02 -42.48 5.85
N VAL A 1108 11.02 -41.81 7.01
CA VAL A 1108 12.20 -41.70 7.89
C VAL A 1108 12.21 -42.86 8.88
N PRO A 1109 13.23 -43.75 8.85
CA PRO A 1109 13.30 -44.89 9.78
C PRO A 1109 13.33 -44.45 11.23
N HIS A 1110 12.65 -45.16 12.11
CA HIS A 1110 12.60 -44.89 13.56
C HIS A 1110 12.14 -43.47 13.95
N TRP A 1111 11.45 -42.74 13.06
CA TRP A 1111 10.95 -41.39 13.30
C TRP A 1111 10.16 -41.25 14.61
N ASP A 1112 9.31 -42.23 14.94
CA ASP A 1112 8.51 -42.22 16.16
C ASP A 1112 9.35 -42.10 17.44
N THR A 1113 10.60 -42.59 17.42
CA THR A 1113 11.52 -42.52 18.57
C THR A 1113 12.03 -41.11 18.84
N VAL A 1114 12.07 -40.25 17.82
CA VAL A 1114 12.62 -38.88 17.88
C VAL A 1114 11.57 -37.79 17.71
N SER A 1115 10.40 -38.11 17.17
CA SER A 1115 9.31 -37.16 16.87
C SER A 1115 8.89 -36.31 18.06
N LYS A 1116 9.00 -36.84 19.30
CA LYS A 1116 8.70 -36.13 20.56
C LYS A 1116 9.54 -34.87 20.80
N TRP A 1117 10.69 -34.73 20.15
CA TRP A 1117 11.55 -33.54 20.23
C TRP A 1117 11.34 -32.57 19.05
N ALA A 1118 10.53 -32.96 18.06
CA ALA A 1118 10.35 -32.19 16.85
C ALA A 1118 9.21 -31.19 16.98
N THR A 1119 9.36 -30.03 16.34
CA THR A 1119 8.34 -28.98 16.27
C THR A 1119 8.07 -28.61 14.81
N ARG A 1120 6.79 -28.42 14.44
CA ARG A 1120 6.40 -28.04 13.07
C ARG A 1120 6.82 -26.59 12.77
N ALA A 1121 7.40 -26.35 11.60
CA ALA A 1121 7.82 -25.04 11.11
C ALA A 1121 7.42 -24.86 9.64
N LEU A 1122 7.06 -23.64 9.25
CA LEU A 1122 6.92 -23.22 7.84
C LEU A 1122 8.10 -22.33 7.44
N ILE A 1123 9.08 -22.92 6.77
CA ILE A 1123 10.32 -22.25 6.36
C ILE A 1123 10.11 -21.62 4.97
N SER A 1124 10.21 -20.30 4.86
CA SER A 1124 9.99 -19.56 3.61
C SER A 1124 11.28 -18.96 3.05
N PRO A 1125 11.30 -18.64 1.74
CA PRO A 1125 12.24 -17.67 1.17
C PRO A 1125 12.33 -16.39 2.00
N CYS A 1126 13.49 -15.74 1.98
CA CYS A 1126 13.73 -14.44 2.58
C CYS A 1126 14.10 -13.44 1.48
N PHE A 1127 13.15 -12.61 1.07
CA PHE A 1127 13.35 -11.61 0.02
C PHE A 1127 13.92 -10.32 0.59
N ALA A 1128 14.84 -9.69 -0.16
CA ALA A 1128 15.24 -8.32 0.08
C ALA A 1128 14.17 -7.34 -0.42
N LEU A 1129 14.12 -6.15 0.18
CA LEU A 1129 13.19 -5.12 -0.26
C LEU A 1129 13.78 -4.30 -1.39
N PRO A 1130 13.04 -4.10 -2.50
CA PRO A 1130 13.55 -3.39 -3.66
C PRO A 1130 13.86 -1.92 -3.38
N TYR A 1131 13.24 -1.32 -2.37
CA TYR A 1131 13.47 0.08 -1.97
C TYR A 1131 14.52 0.26 -0.85
N VAL A 1132 15.20 -0.82 -0.45
CA VAL A 1132 16.33 -0.79 0.49
C VAL A 1132 17.61 -1.24 -0.23
N GLU A 1133 17.51 -2.30 -1.02
CA GLU A 1133 18.56 -2.72 -1.93
C GLU A 1133 17.97 -2.97 -3.31
N PRO A 1134 18.59 -2.47 -4.40
CA PRO A 1134 18.13 -2.77 -5.74
C PRO A 1134 18.17 -4.28 -5.99
N LYS A 1135 17.14 -4.81 -6.67
CA LYS A 1135 17.07 -6.24 -7.03
C LYS A 1135 17.97 -6.57 -8.22
N PHE A 1136 18.30 -7.86 -8.33
CA PHE A 1136 19.02 -8.42 -9.47
C PHE A 1136 18.10 -8.64 -10.67
N ASN A 1137 18.54 -8.28 -11.88
CA ASN A 1137 17.78 -8.48 -13.11
C ASN A 1137 18.07 -9.87 -13.68
N ILE A 1138 17.06 -10.74 -13.74
CA ILE A 1138 17.17 -12.03 -14.41
C ILE A 1138 17.03 -11.81 -15.93
N GLY A 1139 18.17 -11.57 -16.58
CA GLY A 1139 18.44 -11.61 -18.03
C GLY A 1139 17.27 -11.51 -19.03
N VAL A 1140 17.11 -10.33 -19.63
CA VAL A 1140 16.82 -10.19 -21.08
C VAL A 1140 18.12 -9.85 -21.84
N ASP A 1141 19.27 -9.98 -21.18
CA ASP A 1141 20.59 -9.84 -21.82
C ASP A 1141 20.95 -11.15 -22.53
N GLY A 1142 20.30 -11.36 -23.68
CA GLY A 1142 20.96 -12.05 -24.76
C GLY A 1142 22.17 -11.22 -25.17
N GLU A 1143 23.36 -11.74 -24.85
CA GLU A 1143 24.67 -11.31 -25.36
C GLU A 1143 25.08 -9.86 -25.07
N GLY A 1144 25.98 -9.70 -24.09
CA GLY A 1144 26.83 -8.51 -23.93
C GLY A 1144 26.43 -7.61 -22.76
N GLY A 1145 27.20 -7.67 -21.67
CA GLY A 1145 27.06 -6.76 -20.54
C GLY A 1145 27.07 -5.30 -21.00
N LYS A 1146 26.03 -4.55 -20.62
CA LYS A 1146 26.04 -3.10 -20.74
C LYS A 1146 26.85 -2.55 -19.57
N ASP A 1147 28.12 -2.29 -19.83
CA ASP A 1147 28.95 -1.44 -18.98
C ASP A 1147 28.27 -0.07 -18.77
N GLU A 1148 28.52 0.52 -17.60
CA GLU A 1148 28.17 1.90 -17.24
C GLU A 1148 28.44 2.87 -18.40
N PRO A 1149 27.72 4.02 -18.52
CA PRO A 1149 27.96 4.99 -19.57
C PRO A 1149 29.41 5.50 -19.51
N GLY A 1150 30.26 4.89 -20.34
CA GLY A 1150 31.69 5.15 -20.33
C GLY A 1150 31.98 6.64 -20.53
N LYS A 1151 32.95 7.18 -19.79
CA LYS A 1151 33.43 8.54 -20.00
C LYS A 1151 34.35 8.57 -21.21
N CYS A 1152 34.35 9.67 -21.96
CA CYS A 1152 35.30 9.86 -23.05
C CYS A 1152 36.71 10.07 -22.48
N GLU A 1153 37.63 9.15 -22.72
CA GLU A 1153 38.99 9.20 -22.16
C GLU A 1153 39.81 10.41 -22.65
N ALA A 1154 39.40 11.02 -23.77
CA ALA A 1154 40.09 12.18 -24.32
C ALA A 1154 39.58 13.53 -23.77
N CYS A 1155 38.33 13.62 -23.29
CA CYS A 1155 37.72 14.90 -22.93
C CYS A 1155 36.84 14.87 -21.67
N GLY A 1156 36.73 13.73 -20.99
CA GLY A 1156 36.02 13.57 -19.72
C GLY A 1156 34.49 13.64 -19.79
N LYS A 1157 33.89 13.86 -20.96
CA LYS A 1157 32.43 13.96 -21.11
C LYS A 1157 31.75 12.61 -20.89
N GLU A 1158 30.70 12.62 -20.07
CA GLU A 1158 29.73 11.54 -19.89
C GLU A 1158 28.70 11.59 -21.04
N GLY A 1159 28.52 10.47 -21.75
CA GLY A 1159 27.59 10.38 -22.89
C GLY A 1159 28.11 10.95 -24.22
N SER A 1160 27.49 10.52 -25.33
CA SER A 1160 27.94 10.89 -26.67
C SER A 1160 27.54 12.31 -27.08
N VAL A 1161 28.28 12.87 -28.02
CA VAL A 1161 27.89 14.11 -28.69
C VAL A 1161 27.03 13.71 -29.91
N HIS A 1162 25.79 14.22 -29.99
CA HIS A 1162 24.81 13.98 -31.07
C HIS A 1162 24.08 12.61 -31.09
N GLY A 1163 23.90 11.95 -29.94
CA GLY A 1163 22.96 10.81 -29.82
C GLY A 1163 23.40 9.51 -30.49
N ARG A 1164 24.70 9.34 -30.80
CA ARG A 1164 25.29 8.06 -31.26
C ARG A 1164 25.88 7.27 -30.10
N ALA A 1165 26.14 5.97 -30.22
CA ALA A 1165 26.91 5.26 -29.18
C ALA A 1165 28.36 5.78 -29.12
N MET A 1166 29.01 5.70 -27.95
CA MET A 1166 30.45 5.99 -27.85
C MET A 1166 31.27 4.98 -28.65
N LEU A 1167 32.40 5.42 -29.19
CA LEU A 1167 33.32 4.57 -29.93
C LEU A 1167 34.30 3.92 -28.95
N ALA A 1168 34.23 2.61 -28.78
CA ALA A 1168 35.25 1.85 -28.05
C ALA A 1168 36.53 1.68 -28.88
N CYS A 1169 37.66 1.44 -28.22
CA CYS A 1169 38.92 1.12 -28.89
C CYS A 1169 38.85 -0.26 -29.55
N LEU A 1170 38.97 -0.31 -30.89
CA LEU A 1170 38.86 -1.55 -31.68
C LEU A 1170 39.89 -2.65 -31.34
N GLN A 1171 40.97 -2.34 -30.61
CA GLN A 1171 41.98 -3.33 -30.23
C GLN A 1171 41.76 -3.93 -28.83
N CYS A 1172 41.46 -3.11 -27.81
CA CYS A 1172 41.38 -3.56 -26.42
C CYS A 1172 39.96 -3.51 -25.83
N ASP A 1173 39.05 -2.73 -26.43
CA ASP A 1173 37.69 -2.45 -25.92
C ASP A 1173 37.65 -1.72 -24.55
N GLN A 1174 38.81 -1.36 -23.97
CA GLN A 1174 38.90 -0.84 -22.59
C GLN A 1174 38.68 0.67 -22.44
N VAL A 1175 38.68 1.43 -23.54
CA VAL A 1175 38.54 2.90 -23.49
C VAL A 1175 37.53 3.39 -24.52
N ASN A 1176 36.74 4.40 -24.13
CA ASN A 1176 35.62 4.92 -24.90
C ASN A 1176 35.87 6.37 -25.38
N TYR A 1177 35.33 6.72 -26.54
CA TYR A 1177 35.49 8.03 -27.16
C TYR A 1177 34.16 8.60 -27.66
N CYS A 1178 33.87 9.86 -27.35
CA CYS A 1178 32.66 10.53 -27.84
C CYS A 1178 32.71 10.89 -29.34
N SER A 1179 33.87 10.77 -30.00
CA SER A 1179 34.05 11.01 -31.45
C SER A 1179 35.37 10.41 -31.95
N SER A 1180 35.47 10.17 -33.27
CA SER A 1180 36.74 9.74 -33.91
C SER A 1180 37.86 10.77 -33.74
N LYS A 1181 37.52 12.05 -33.54
CA LYS A 1181 38.49 13.11 -33.22
C LYS A 1181 39.11 12.88 -31.84
N CYS A 1182 38.28 12.63 -30.82
CA CYS A 1182 38.73 12.29 -29.48
C CYS A 1182 39.60 11.01 -29.46
N GLN A 1183 39.19 9.98 -30.21
CA GLN A 1183 39.97 8.76 -30.38
C GLN A 1183 41.36 9.06 -30.97
N ARG A 1184 41.46 9.80 -32.08
CA ARG A 1184 42.76 10.14 -32.70
C ARG A 1184 43.66 10.97 -31.78
N THR A 1185 43.08 11.89 -31.01
CA THR A 1185 43.83 12.71 -30.05
C THR A 1185 44.43 11.86 -28.94
N HIS A 1186 43.63 11.00 -28.31
CA HIS A 1186 44.08 10.13 -27.22
C HIS A 1186 44.93 8.95 -27.70
N TRP A 1187 44.75 8.49 -28.95
CA TRP A 1187 45.50 7.36 -29.52
C TRP A 1187 47.02 7.52 -29.44
N LYS A 1188 47.53 8.77 -29.52
CA LYS A 1188 48.97 9.05 -29.37
C LYS A 1188 49.55 8.56 -28.04
N VAL A 1189 48.73 8.57 -27.00
CA VAL A 1189 49.07 8.12 -25.63
C VAL A 1189 48.62 6.68 -25.42
N HIS A 1190 47.35 6.38 -25.71
CA HIS A 1190 46.75 5.05 -25.48
C HIS A 1190 47.44 3.91 -26.23
N ARG A 1191 47.97 4.14 -27.44
CA ARG A 1191 48.68 3.09 -28.20
C ARG A 1191 49.85 2.44 -27.45
N LYS A 1192 50.42 3.13 -26.46
CA LYS A 1192 51.55 2.62 -25.66
C LYS A 1192 51.09 1.60 -24.60
N THR A 1193 49.81 1.61 -24.24
CA THR A 1193 49.21 0.79 -23.18
C THR A 1193 48.06 -0.10 -23.67
N CYS A 1194 47.76 -0.07 -24.97
CA CYS A 1194 46.69 -0.86 -25.57
C CYS A 1194 47.12 -2.33 -25.74
N VAL A 1195 46.55 -3.22 -24.92
CA VAL A 1195 46.79 -4.67 -24.97
C VAL A 1195 45.61 -5.34 -25.68
N GLY A 1196 45.83 -5.97 -26.83
CA GLY A 1196 44.79 -6.66 -27.59
C GLY A 1196 44.34 -7.98 -26.95
N LYS A 1197 43.10 -8.43 -27.21
CA LYS A 1197 42.58 -9.73 -26.76
C LYS A 1197 43.42 -10.89 -27.36
N SER A 1198 44.18 -11.60 -26.54
CA SER A 1198 44.95 -12.79 -26.93
C SER A 1198 44.03 -14.00 -27.13
N GLY A 1199 43.83 -14.43 -28.38
CA GLY A 1199 43.11 -15.66 -28.73
C GLY A 1199 44.01 -16.89 -28.67
N GLY A 1200 43.69 -17.86 -27.81
CA GLY A 1200 44.40 -19.14 -27.69
C GLY A 1200 43.76 -20.27 -28.52
N GLY A 1201 44.55 -20.81 -29.46
CA GLY A 1201 44.70 -22.24 -29.75
C GLY A 1201 43.56 -23.05 -30.39
N LYS A 1202 43.67 -23.32 -31.71
CA LYS A 1202 43.22 -24.59 -32.31
C LYS A 1202 44.36 -25.21 -33.12
N THR A 1203 44.74 -26.43 -32.75
CA THR A 1203 45.67 -27.32 -33.46
C THR A 1203 44.89 -28.24 -34.40
N GLY A 1204 45.49 -28.56 -35.55
CA GLY A 1204 45.27 -29.84 -36.26
C GLY A 1204 44.60 -29.81 -37.64
N GLY A 1205 45.41 -29.65 -38.70
CA GLY A 1205 45.62 -30.72 -39.70
C GLY A 1205 44.72 -30.82 -40.95
N ASN A 1206 45.39 -30.66 -42.12
CA ASN A 1206 45.10 -31.17 -43.47
C ASN A 1206 43.90 -30.58 -44.25
N GLY A 1207 44.00 -30.19 -45.52
CA GLY A 1207 45.09 -30.22 -46.49
C GLY A 1207 44.60 -29.71 -47.86
N SER A 1208 45.55 -29.18 -48.64
CA SER A 1208 45.60 -29.12 -50.12
C SER A 1208 44.44 -28.53 -50.94
N GLY A 1209 44.73 -27.38 -51.58
CA GLY A 1209 44.88 -27.37 -53.05
C GLY A 1209 43.79 -26.68 -53.88
N GLY A 1210 44.19 -25.66 -54.64
CA GLY A 1210 43.86 -25.61 -56.07
C GLY A 1210 42.89 -24.53 -56.55
N ASP A 1211 43.47 -23.60 -57.29
CA ASP A 1211 42.89 -22.62 -58.22
C ASP A 1211 41.71 -23.10 -59.11
N GLY A 1212 40.85 -22.14 -59.45
CA GLY A 1212 40.68 -21.76 -60.86
C GLY A 1212 39.56 -22.41 -61.70
N GLY A 1213 38.67 -21.56 -62.22
CA GLY A 1213 38.28 -21.62 -63.64
C GLY A 1213 36.91 -22.21 -63.99
N GLY A 1214 35.95 -21.32 -64.29
CA GLY A 1214 35.28 -21.20 -65.59
C GLY A 1214 34.38 -22.33 -66.14
N GLY A 1215 33.18 -21.93 -66.58
CA GLY A 1215 32.65 -22.41 -67.88
C GLY A 1215 31.32 -23.17 -67.89
N SER A 1216 30.25 -22.42 -68.19
CA SER A 1216 29.20 -22.72 -69.18
C SER A 1216 28.47 -24.08 -69.24
N GLY A 1217 27.13 -24.01 -69.24
CA GLY A 1217 26.35 -24.59 -70.36
C GLY A 1217 25.16 -25.50 -70.05
N SER A 1218 23.96 -24.91 -70.16
CA SER A 1218 22.76 -25.40 -70.86
C SER A 1218 21.80 -26.47 -70.29
N GLY A 1219 20.50 -26.09 -70.34
CA GLY A 1219 19.32 -26.93 -70.61
C GLY A 1219 18.70 -27.70 -69.42
N SER A 1220 17.40 -27.83 -69.20
CA SER A 1220 16.16 -27.26 -69.78
C SER A 1220 14.96 -27.94 -69.09
N GLY A 1221 13.88 -27.18 -68.85
CA GLY A 1221 12.50 -27.64 -68.64
C GLY A 1221 12.11 -28.02 -67.19
N GLY A 1222 11.00 -27.57 -66.61
CA GLY A 1222 9.88 -26.75 -67.08
C GLY A 1222 8.66 -26.93 -66.17
N GLY A 1223 7.97 -25.82 -65.88
CA GLY A 1223 6.53 -25.72 -65.53
C GLY A 1223 6.15 -25.85 -64.04
N GLY A 1224 5.39 -24.95 -63.41
CA GLY A 1224 4.76 -23.70 -63.86
C GLY A 1224 3.78 -23.11 -62.81
N GLY A 1225 3.49 -21.80 -62.92
CA GLY A 1225 2.38 -21.05 -62.30
C GLY A 1225 2.80 -20.14 -61.12
N ALA A 1226 3.20 -18.86 -61.26
CA ALA A 1226 2.52 -17.65 -61.77
C ALA A 1226 1.35 -17.20 -60.84
N VAL A 1227 1.17 -15.96 -60.34
CA VAL A 1227 1.34 -14.61 -60.91
C VAL A 1227 1.38 -13.50 -59.81
N LEU A 1228 2.38 -12.61 -59.93
CA LEU A 1228 2.46 -11.13 -59.83
C LEU A 1228 1.73 -10.27 -58.76
N SER A 1229 2.54 -9.70 -57.85
CA SER A 1229 2.94 -8.27 -57.70
C SER A 1229 2.00 -7.09 -58.01
N SER A 1230 2.04 -6.11 -57.08
CA SER A 1230 2.12 -4.63 -57.26
C SER A 1230 1.04 -3.91 -58.09
N GLY A 1231 0.45 -2.78 -57.71
CA GLY A 1231 0.81 -1.74 -56.75
C GLY A 1231 0.42 -0.38 -57.37
N SER A 1232 0.09 0.62 -56.55
CA SER A 1232 -0.10 2.06 -56.88
C SER A 1232 -1.42 2.41 -57.62
N SER A 1233 -2.05 3.57 -57.47
CA SER A 1233 -1.93 4.73 -56.58
C SER A 1233 -3.12 5.68 -56.89
N CYS A 1234 -3.41 6.57 -55.94
CA CYS A 1234 -3.94 7.92 -56.12
C CYS A 1234 -5.41 8.18 -56.53
N GLY A 1235 -6.07 8.98 -55.69
CA GLY A 1235 -7.32 9.69 -56.00
C GLY A 1235 -7.80 10.54 -54.82
N ARG A 1236 -7.17 11.69 -54.58
CA ARG A 1236 -7.67 12.75 -53.67
C ARG A 1236 -9.07 13.22 -54.09
N CYS A 1237 -9.93 13.55 -53.14
CA CYS A 1237 -10.56 14.88 -53.08
C CYS A 1237 -11.21 15.16 -51.72
N ARG A 1238 -11.26 16.47 -51.43
CA ARG A 1238 -11.54 17.14 -50.15
C ARG A 1238 -12.99 17.01 -49.67
N GLY A 1239 -13.14 17.16 -48.35
CA GLY A 1239 -14.37 17.39 -47.60
C GLY A 1239 -14.05 17.35 -46.11
#